data_AF-A0AA43ETC5-F1
#
_entry.id   AF-A0AA43ETC5-F1
#
_cell.length_a   1.000
_cell.length_b   1.000
_cell.length_c   1.000
_cell.angle_alpha   90.00
_cell.angle_beta   90.00
_cell.angle_gamma   90.00
#
_symmetry.space_group_name_H-M   'P 1'
#
loop_
_entity.id
_entity.type
_entity.pdbx_description
1 polymer ?
#
loop_
_entity_poly.entity_id
_entity_poly.type
_entity_poly.pdbx_seq_one_letter_code
_entity_poly.pdbx_strand_id
1 'polypeptide(L)'
;MSDYFACRYKVAINQGLVSGQKAVPAENLDYEVEYRGRAIAMVLEKYPAFKKTDRLELAIGPHQKQESVVGQIVLTVDNLQCHLDGLEVLKKTPRSRSTYAPILCAKFLATPSKHEKRRLAFSAILIEKLLGSLPTIGRIVHGDTFKFTKVHLKKEIQEVSDAIQGIQAIDRSVDCQSYFRLNRHCTECQYSVFCKEKARRIDHLSLIGGIGEKEIKDLNAKGIFTVTQLAHTFRPRRTASNNTTVKHNHALRAKAILDDKIYVVQCGMLPTAKAYVYLDVEGMPDLDFYYLVGLVVVTNGKKQYHQFWADTWHDQEQVWSAFLGVIRSLDEFVLFHYGKYDSQYLSEMERRYGCESTTSEQLRKSAMNVLSLIYGKIYFPTYSNTLKEIAAFTEFKWTEAKASGQQSIIWRKRWELTHKDEDKEVLLQYNRDDCTALEKVVSVLHGIGNQDEGSLSKVTSVEEIKLTSTYKFGTTDYCVPEFDYINKCAYFDYQRNKISLSRESRNRIFKAVRHQRQRRTYRVNKTVVLRPPTRCISCGSDSLYKHGRYKKTVLDLKFSTFGVRRHVVRYVATRMRCRSCKKVFLSDMFLKIRSRYGHDFSSWVIYQHVAMRQSLKKVAEVLDGLFGYSVSMGSLAHIKRAMANKYASTYQLLVRRIKNGDLVHVDETAVSIKGNKAYIWVFTNHDEVVYFYSDSREGQLLKDVLHKFKGVLISDFYSAYDSIDCRQQKCLIHL
;
A
#
# COMPACT_ATOMS: atom_id res chain seq x y z
N MET A 1 -8.99 13.57 20.49
CA MET A 1 -9.93 12.43 20.53
C MET A 1 -11.05 12.69 19.52
N SER A 2 -11.14 11.86 18.47
CA SER A 2 -12.14 12.01 17.41
C SER A 2 -12.87 10.69 17.15
N ASP A 3 -14.17 10.73 17.39
CA ASP A 3 -15.22 10.20 16.50
C ASP A 3 -15.67 8.74 16.69
N TYR A 4 -16.75 8.56 17.46
CA TYR A 4 -17.63 7.39 17.39
C TYR A 4 -18.14 7.14 15.95
N PHE A 5 -18.21 8.19 15.11
CA PHE A 5 -18.54 8.10 13.68
C PHE A 5 -17.33 7.86 12.75
N ALA A 6 -16.08 7.83 13.25
CA ALA A 6 -14.91 7.53 12.39
C ALA A 6 -14.76 6.04 12.06
N CYS A 7 -15.27 5.14 12.92
CA CYS A 7 -15.11 3.71 12.73
C CYS A 7 -16.40 3.05 12.23
N ARG A 8 -16.67 3.19 10.93
CA ARG A 8 -17.82 2.57 10.25
C ARG A 8 -17.86 1.05 10.44
N TYR A 9 -16.70 0.40 10.48
CA TYR A 9 -16.58 -1.04 10.68
C TYR A 9 -17.04 -1.51 12.07
N LYS A 10 -16.84 -0.70 13.13
CA LYS A 10 -17.35 -1.00 14.48
C LYS A 10 -18.87 -1.11 14.50
N VAL A 11 -19.55 -0.24 13.75
CA VAL A 11 -21.01 -0.23 13.67
C VAL A 11 -21.52 -1.52 13.01
N ALA A 12 -20.88 -1.95 11.92
CA ALA A 12 -21.20 -3.22 11.26
C ALA A 12 -20.97 -4.44 12.18
N ILE A 13 -19.89 -4.45 12.99
CA ILE A 13 -19.64 -5.52 13.98
C ILE A 13 -20.77 -5.58 15.02
N ASN A 14 -21.19 -4.44 15.57
CA ASN A 14 -22.28 -4.39 16.55
C ASN A 14 -23.60 -4.93 15.99
N GLN A 15 -23.90 -4.69 14.71
CA GLN A 15 -25.13 -5.19 14.08
C GLN A 15 -25.09 -6.70 13.80
N GLY A 16 -23.92 -7.27 13.49
CA GLY A 16 -23.74 -8.71 13.28
C GLY A 16 -23.68 -9.53 14.58
N LEU A 17 -23.33 -8.91 15.71
CA LEU A 17 -23.23 -9.53 17.04
C LEU A 17 -24.42 -9.15 17.92
N VAL A 18 -25.65 -9.35 17.46
CA VAL A 18 -26.85 -9.29 18.33
C VAL A 18 -27.16 -10.69 18.86
N SER A 19 -26.43 -11.10 19.90
CA SER A 19 -26.96 -11.82 21.08
C SER A 19 -25.81 -12.21 22.01
N GLY A 20 -25.77 -11.61 23.21
CA GLY A 20 -25.16 -12.27 24.37
C GLY A 20 -23.90 -11.65 24.99
N GLN A 21 -23.11 -10.82 24.31
CA GLN A 21 -21.97 -10.16 24.96
C GLN A 21 -22.22 -8.68 25.20
N LYS A 22 -22.54 -8.32 26.45
CA LYS A 22 -22.47 -6.95 26.95
C LYS A 22 -21.02 -6.47 26.85
N ALA A 23 -20.70 -5.79 25.77
CA ALA A 23 -19.42 -5.14 25.62
C ALA A 23 -19.50 -3.75 26.25
N VAL A 24 -19.20 -3.69 27.55
CA VAL A 24 -18.78 -2.47 28.22
C VAL A 24 -17.32 -2.70 28.62
N PRO A 25 -16.38 -1.77 28.38
CA PRO A 25 -15.10 -1.81 29.05
C PRO A 25 -15.40 -1.77 30.56
N ALA A 26 -15.22 -2.91 31.23
CA ALA A 26 -15.65 -3.16 32.60
C ALA A 26 -14.97 -2.25 33.65
N GLU A 27 -14.02 -1.41 33.23
CA GLU A 27 -13.20 -0.60 34.13
C GLU A 27 -13.68 0.86 34.27
N ASN A 28 -14.71 1.29 33.52
CA ASN A 28 -15.19 2.68 33.53
C ASN A 28 -16.54 2.90 34.25
N LEU A 29 -17.22 1.82 34.65
CA LEU A 29 -18.62 1.91 35.10
C LEU A 29 -18.75 2.59 36.46
N ASP A 30 -17.97 2.16 37.45
CA ASP A 30 -18.18 2.56 38.85
C ASP A 30 -17.96 4.07 39.05
N TYR A 31 -16.91 4.60 38.45
CA TYR A 31 -16.62 6.03 38.55
C TYR A 31 -17.61 6.88 37.72
N GLU A 32 -18.03 6.44 36.53
CA GLU A 32 -18.99 7.21 35.71
C GLU A 32 -20.37 7.29 36.37
N VAL A 33 -20.77 6.20 37.03
CA VAL A 33 -21.98 6.14 37.86
C VAL A 33 -21.89 7.14 39.02
N GLU A 34 -20.76 7.20 39.72
CA GLU A 34 -20.62 8.09 40.89
C GLU A 34 -20.70 9.58 40.53
N TYR A 35 -19.96 10.03 39.51
CA TYR A 35 -20.03 11.44 39.07
C TYR A 35 -21.43 11.80 38.56
N ARG A 36 -22.06 10.92 37.76
CA ARG A 36 -23.43 11.15 37.28
C ARG A 36 -24.39 11.29 38.45
N GLY A 37 -24.24 10.48 39.50
CA GLY A 37 -25.00 10.60 40.75
C GLY A 37 -24.86 11.99 41.38
N ARG A 38 -23.63 12.48 41.56
CA ARG A 38 -23.36 13.81 42.13
C ARG A 38 -23.87 14.95 41.22
N ALA A 39 -23.68 14.83 39.91
CA ALA A 39 -24.14 15.81 38.92
C ALA A 39 -25.68 15.93 38.91
N ILE A 40 -26.38 14.80 38.96
CA ILE A 40 -27.84 14.76 39.03
C ILE A 40 -28.33 15.38 40.36
N ALA A 41 -27.68 15.07 41.48
CA ALA A 41 -28.01 15.67 42.77
C ALA A 41 -27.89 17.20 42.74
N MET A 42 -26.81 17.74 42.15
CA MET A 42 -26.64 19.19 41.98
C MET A 42 -27.75 19.80 41.12
N VAL A 43 -28.10 19.15 40.00
CA VAL A 43 -29.17 19.66 39.12
C VAL A 43 -30.51 19.73 39.87
N LEU A 44 -30.83 18.72 40.69
CA LEU A 44 -32.05 18.69 41.51
C LEU A 44 -32.06 19.80 42.57
N GLU A 45 -30.92 20.09 43.19
CA GLU A 45 -30.78 21.16 44.19
C GLU A 45 -30.93 22.55 43.57
N LYS A 46 -30.25 22.80 42.45
CA LYS A 46 -30.21 24.12 41.81
C LYS A 46 -31.44 24.44 40.96
N TYR A 47 -32.16 23.42 40.49
CA TYR A 47 -33.31 23.57 39.60
C TYR A 47 -34.51 22.75 40.11
N PRO A 48 -35.33 23.28 41.03
CA PRO A 48 -36.43 22.54 41.68
C PRO A 48 -37.57 22.13 40.72
N ALA A 49 -37.57 22.63 39.48
CA ALA A 49 -38.50 22.21 38.44
C ALA A 49 -38.21 20.80 37.87
N PHE A 50 -37.04 20.23 38.17
CA PHE A 50 -36.65 18.89 37.73
C PHE A 50 -37.04 17.83 38.77
N LYS A 51 -37.58 16.71 38.30
CA LYS A 51 -37.84 15.52 39.13
C LYS A 51 -36.82 14.42 38.87
N LYS A 52 -36.43 13.72 39.93
CA LYS A 52 -35.56 12.54 39.83
C LYS A 52 -36.34 11.38 39.21
N THR A 53 -35.71 10.64 38.31
CA THR A 53 -36.22 9.36 37.80
C THR A 53 -35.13 8.30 37.89
N ASP A 54 -35.49 7.08 38.31
CA ASP A 54 -34.51 5.99 38.41
C ASP A 54 -34.20 5.40 37.03
N ARG A 55 -35.24 5.18 36.20
CA ARG A 55 -35.11 4.81 34.79
C ARG A 55 -36.36 5.20 34.01
N LEU A 56 -36.17 5.89 32.89
CA LEU A 56 -37.25 6.24 31.94
C LEU A 56 -36.91 5.69 30.56
N GLU A 57 -37.71 4.74 30.08
CA GLU A 57 -37.58 4.22 28.71
C GLU A 57 -38.67 4.84 27.84
N LEU A 58 -38.26 5.61 26.84
CA LEU A 58 -39.16 6.19 25.86
C LEU A 58 -39.12 5.33 24.60
N ALA A 59 -40.18 4.53 24.43
CA ALA A 59 -40.52 3.82 23.20
C ALA A 59 -41.75 4.49 22.55
N ILE A 60 -41.95 4.28 21.26
CA ILE A 60 -43.03 4.89 20.45
C ILE A 60 -44.39 4.71 21.17
N GLY A 61 -45.02 5.80 21.60
CA GLY A 61 -46.35 5.79 22.24
C GLY A 61 -46.92 7.20 22.51
N PRO A 62 -48.26 7.40 22.55
CA PRO A 62 -48.90 8.71 22.46
C PRO A 62 -48.93 9.54 23.75
N HIS A 63 -48.46 9.00 24.87
CA HIS A 63 -48.58 9.64 26.17
C HIS A 63 -47.30 9.45 26.96
N GLN A 64 -46.60 10.53 27.29
CA GLN A 64 -45.84 10.62 28.55
C GLN A 64 -45.39 12.05 28.91
N LYS A 65 -45.80 12.42 30.14
CA LYS A 65 -45.42 13.50 31.07
C LYS A 65 -44.72 14.76 30.54
N GLN A 66 -45.42 15.89 30.72
CA GLN A 66 -44.97 17.28 30.52
C GLN A 66 -44.08 17.80 31.68
N GLU A 67 -43.13 16.99 32.16
CA GLU A 67 -42.28 17.35 33.30
C GLU A 67 -40.80 17.22 32.94
N SER A 68 -39.98 18.16 33.43
CA SER A 68 -38.54 18.09 33.30
C SER A 68 -38.00 17.01 34.25
N VAL A 69 -37.19 16.08 33.75
CA VAL A 69 -36.68 14.93 34.51
C VAL A 69 -35.18 14.79 34.36
N VAL A 70 -34.51 14.31 35.41
CA VAL A 70 -33.08 13.93 35.41
C VAL A 70 -32.91 12.57 36.06
N GLY A 71 -32.07 11.74 35.47
CA GLY A 71 -31.99 10.31 35.77
C GLY A 71 -31.56 9.49 34.55
N GLN A 72 -31.71 8.17 34.62
CA GLN A 72 -31.32 7.30 33.51
C GLN A 72 -32.40 7.24 32.44
N ILE A 73 -32.21 7.93 31.31
CA ILE A 73 -33.18 7.94 30.21
C ILE A 73 -32.63 7.12 29.03
N VAL A 74 -33.45 6.22 28.49
CA VAL A 74 -33.13 5.41 27.31
C VAL A 74 -34.11 5.75 26.19
N LEU A 75 -33.59 6.23 25.06
CA LEU A 75 -34.39 6.48 23.85
C LEU A 75 -34.13 5.37 22.85
N THR A 76 -35.18 4.74 22.32
CA THR A 76 -35.05 3.69 21.30
C THR A 76 -36.02 3.93 20.16
N VAL A 77 -35.52 4.01 18.93
CA VAL A 77 -36.30 4.17 17.69
C VAL A 77 -35.67 3.38 16.56
N ASP A 78 -36.45 2.57 15.86
CA ASP A 78 -35.95 1.70 14.80
C ASP A 78 -34.77 0.85 15.33
N ASN A 79 -33.62 0.87 14.64
CA ASN A 79 -32.36 0.24 15.04
C ASN A 79 -31.40 1.21 15.76
N LEU A 80 -31.90 2.32 16.31
CA LEU A 80 -31.11 3.36 16.98
C LEU A 80 -31.47 3.43 18.47
N GLN A 81 -30.45 3.49 19.33
CA GLN A 81 -30.61 3.62 20.77
C GLN A 81 -29.62 4.65 21.33
N CYS A 82 -30.06 5.49 22.28
CA CYS A 82 -29.16 6.33 23.05
C CYS A 82 -29.51 6.39 24.54
N HIS A 83 -28.53 6.79 25.34
CA HIS A 83 -28.65 7.03 26.78
C HIS A 83 -28.45 8.53 27.08
N LEU A 84 -29.32 9.07 27.92
CA LEU A 84 -29.36 10.46 28.37
C LEU A 84 -29.44 10.53 29.89
N ASP A 85 -29.00 11.66 30.44
CA ASP A 85 -29.02 11.91 31.89
C ASP A 85 -30.19 12.83 32.32
N GLY A 86 -30.94 13.36 31.35
CA GLY A 86 -32.15 14.15 31.61
C GLY A 86 -32.84 14.67 30.36
N LEU A 87 -34.05 15.17 30.55
CA LEU A 87 -34.90 15.78 29.55
C LEU A 87 -35.59 17.02 30.14
N GLU A 88 -35.31 18.19 29.58
CA GLU A 88 -35.92 19.46 30.01
C GLU A 88 -37.07 19.85 29.09
N VAL A 89 -38.19 20.29 29.66
CA VAL A 89 -39.31 20.86 28.90
C VAL A 89 -39.09 22.36 28.68
N LEU A 90 -38.94 22.80 27.42
CA LEU A 90 -38.66 24.20 27.06
C LEU A 90 -39.92 25.06 26.87
N LYS A 91 -40.99 24.48 26.33
CA LYS A 91 -42.29 25.15 26.11
C LYS A 91 -43.44 24.20 26.42
N LYS A 92 -44.37 24.64 27.28
CA LYS A 92 -45.67 24.01 27.52
C LYS A 92 -46.73 24.74 26.70
N THR A 93 -47.31 24.07 25.73
CA THR A 93 -48.36 24.63 24.86
C THR A 93 -49.58 23.72 24.92
N PRO A 94 -50.78 24.22 25.27
CA PRO A 94 -51.98 23.38 25.38
C PRO A 94 -52.45 22.78 24.05
N ARG A 95 -52.03 23.36 22.92
CA ARG A 95 -52.49 23.01 21.56
C ARG A 95 -51.37 22.51 20.62
N SER A 96 -50.12 22.44 21.05
CA SER A 96 -48.99 21.94 20.23
C SER A 96 -48.02 21.08 21.04
N ARG A 97 -47.29 20.19 20.35
CA ARG A 97 -46.32 19.26 20.95
C ARG A 97 -45.27 20.01 21.77
N SER A 98 -45.07 19.59 23.02
CA SER A 98 -44.03 20.14 23.89
C SER A 98 -42.65 19.98 23.26
N THR A 99 -41.79 20.98 23.41
CA THR A 99 -40.41 20.91 22.93
C THR A 99 -39.51 20.51 24.08
N TYR A 100 -38.67 19.50 23.86
CA TYR A 100 -37.77 18.95 24.86
C TYR A 100 -36.31 19.28 24.52
N ALA A 101 -35.48 19.47 25.52
CA ALA A 101 -34.03 19.57 25.38
C ALA A 101 -33.35 18.39 26.08
N PRO A 102 -32.47 17.65 25.40
CA PRO A 102 -31.70 16.59 26.05
C PRO A 102 -30.66 17.19 27.03
N ILE A 103 -30.41 16.47 28.12
CA ILE A 103 -29.37 16.75 29.11
C ILE A 103 -28.39 15.61 29.15
N LEU A 104 -27.09 15.94 29.14
CA LEU A 104 -26.00 14.98 29.28
C LEU A 104 -25.03 15.44 30.37
N CYS A 105 -24.60 14.51 31.22
CA CYS A 105 -23.55 14.74 32.22
C CYS A 105 -22.21 14.34 31.61
N ALA A 106 -21.41 15.34 31.24
CA ALA A 106 -20.09 15.18 30.64
C ALA A 106 -19.00 15.41 31.67
N LYS A 107 -18.39 14.31 32.09
CA LYS A 107 -17.68 14.19 33.35
C LYS A 107 -16.32 14.90 33.49
N PHE A 108 -15.66 15.27 32.38
CA PHE A 108 -14.19 15.50 32.41
C PHE A 108 -13.70 16.74 31.69
N LEU A 109 -14.56 17.69 31.41
CA LEU A 109 -14.16 18.81 30.58
C LEU A 109 -14.51 20.13 31.23
N ALA A 110 -13.51 21.01 31.35
CA ALA A 110 -13.75 22.41 31.65
C ALA A 110 -14.70 23.05 30.61
N THR A 111 -14.75 22.52 29.38
CA THR A 111 -15.68 22.92 28.33
C THR A 111 -16.23 21.73 27.53
N PRO A 112 -17.52 21.70 27.13
CA PRO A 112 -18.06 20.55 26.40
C PRO A 112 -17.33 20.27 25.08
N SER A 113 -16.83 19.05 24.91
CA SER A 113 -16.07 18.64 23.72
C SER A 113 -17.00 18.45 22.53
N LYS A 114 -16.42 18.43 21.31
CA LYS A 114 -17.16 18.11 20.09
C LYS A 114 -17.87 16.75 20.18
N HIS A 115 -17.30 15.79 20.90
CA HIS A 115 -17.87 14.46 21.09
C HIS A 115 -19.19 14.51 21.89
N GLU A 116 -19.19 15.18 23.04
CA GLU A 116 -20.39 15.29 23.87
C GLU A 116 -21.49 16.10 23.18
N LYS A 117 -21.11 17.14 22.41
CA LYS A 117 -22.06 17.88 21.57
C LYS A 117 -22.70 16.98 20.50
N ARG A 118 -21.93 16.09 19.86
CA ARG A 118 -22.46 15.11 18.89
C ARG A 118 -23.35 14.04 19.54
N ARG A 119 -23.00 13.55 20.73
CA ARG A 119 -23.88 12.64 21.51
C ARG A 119 -25.22 13.30 21.85
N LEU A 120 -25.17 14.57 22.25
CA LEU A 120 -26.35 15.38 22.53
C LEU A 120 -27.19 15.59 21.26
N ALA A 121 -26.55 15.87 20.12
CA ALA A 121 -27.21 16.00 18.82
C ALA A 121 -27.85 14.68 18.33
N PHE A 122 -27.17 13.54 18.51
CA PHE A 122 -27.76 12.22 18.21
C PHE A 122 -29.03 11.98 19.01
N SER A 123 -29.00 12.33 20.29
CA SER A 123 -30.18 12.23 21.16
C SER A 123 -31.30 13.19 20.73
N ALA A 124 -30.96 14.39 20.24
CA ALA A 124 -31.94 15.33 19.69
C ALA A 124 -32.66 14.78 18.45
N ILE A 125 -31.95 14.06 17.57
CA ILE A 125 -32.55 13.37 16.41
C ILE A 125 -33.51 12.25 16.86
N LEU A 126 -33.15 11.48 17.88
CA LEU A 126 -34.04 10.45 18.44
C LEU A 126 -35.27 11.06 19.11
N ILE A 127 -35.12 12.20 19.81
CA ILE A 127 -36.22 12.98 20.38
C ILE A 127 -37.16 13.48 19.27
N GLU A 128 -36.64 13.97 18.14
CA GLU A 128 -37.47 14.37 17.00
C GLU A 128 -38.33 13.21 16.50
N LYS A 129 -37.74 12.02 16.34
CA LYS A 129 -38.48 10.84 15.89
C LYS A 129 -39.54 10.36 16.89
N LEU A 130 -39.25 10.41 18.19
CA LEU A 130 -40.17 9.96 19.25
C LEU A 130 -41.27 10.98 19.59
N LEU A 131 -40.87 12.23 19.76
CA LEU A 131 -41.70 13.31 20.33
C LEU A 131 -42.10 14.34 19.28
N GLY A 132 -41.61 14.23 18.04
CA GLY A 132 -42.08 14.97 16.88
C GLY A 132 -41.61 16.42 16.79
N SER A 133 -40.67 16.85 17.64
CA SER A 133 -40.10 18.20 17.63
C SER A 133 -38.58 18.13 17.76
N LEU A 134 -37.86 18.75 16.83
CA LEU A 134 -36.40 18.76 16.81
C LEU A 134 -35.85 19.79 17.82
N PRO A 135 -35.10 19.36 18.85
CA PRO A 135 -34.42 20.28 19.76
C PRO A 135 -33.32 21.04 19.02
N THR A 136 -33.39 22.36 19.00
CA THR A 136 -32.28 23.21 18.51
C THR A 136 -31.23 23.50 19.59
N ILE A 137 -31.55 23.17 20.85
CA ILE A 137 -30.69 23.34 22.01
C ILE A 137 -30.68 22.08 22.87
N GLY A 138 -29.56 21.83 23.53
CA GLY A 138 -29.41 20.85 24.60
C GLY A 138 -28.56 21.40 25.73
N ARG A 139 -28.47 20.68 26.85
CA ARG A 139 -27.64 21.08 27.99
C ARG A 139 -26.62 20.02 28.36
N ILE A 140 -25.44 20.48 28.77
CA ILE A 140 -24.36 19.63 29.25
C ILE A 140 -23.95 20.08 30.64
N VAL A 141 -23.95 19.16 31.61
CA VAL A 141 -23.38 19.35 32.96
C VAL A 141 -21.92 18.90 32.91
N HIS A 142 -20.94 19.77 33.22
CA HIS A 142 -19.53 19.41 33.08
C HIS A 142 -18.58 20.08 34.08
N GLY A 143 -17.42 19.45 34.29
CA GLY A 143 -16.36 19.90 35.19
C GLY A 143 -16.68 19.66 36.67
N ASP A 144 -15.70 19.87 37.54
CA ASP A 144 -15.79 19.54 38.98
C ASP A 144 -16.79 20.44 39.73
N THR A 145 -17.09 21.61 39.18
CA THR A 145 -18.12 22.52 39.67
C THR A 145 -19.51 22.24 39.08
N PHE A 146 -19.64 21.17 38.29
CA PHE A 146 -20.87 20.74 37.62
C PHE A 146 -21.53 21.85 36.79
N LYS A 147 -20.75 22.63 36.06
CA LYS A 147 -21.26 23.78 35.28
C LYS A 147 -22.34 23.34 34.30
N PHE A 148 -23.50 24.01 34.34
CA PHE A 148 -24.65 23.72 33.49
C PHE A 148 -24.67 24.60 32.24
N THR A 149 -24.19 24.07 31.12
CA THR A 149 -23.93 24.84 29.89
C THR A 149 -24.94 24.54 28.79
N LYS A 150 -25.49 25.60 28.18
CA LYS A 150 -26.39 25.51 27.01
C LYS A 150 -25.59 25.34 25.72
N VAL A 151 -26.00 24.40 24.86
CA VAL A 151 -25.36 24.08 23.58
C VAL A 151 -26.37 24.22 22.44
N HIS A 152 -26.01 24.95 21.39
CA HIS A 152 -26.78 25.02 20.14
C HIS A 152 -26.37 23.87 19.22
N LEU A 153 -27.34 23.08 18.74
CA LEU A 153 -27.09 21.78 18.10
C LEU A 153 -27.19 21.78 16.57
N LYS A 154 -27.52 22.92 15.94
CA LYS A 154 -27.84 22.99 14.50
C LYS A 154 -26.72 22.40 13.62
N LYS A 155 -25.46 22.67 13.93
CA LYS A 155 -24.31 22.18 13.15
C LYS A 155 -24.08 20.68 13.38
N GLU A 156 -24.09 20.26 14.64
CA GLU A 156 -23.83 18.88 15.03
C GLU A 156 -24.95 17.93 14.59
N ILE A 157 -26.21 18.38 14.55
CA ILE A 157 -27.34 17.60 14.02
C ILE A 157 -27.11 17.23 12.55
N GLN A 158 -26.64 18.18 11.72
CA GLN A 158 -26.32 17.88 10.32
C GLN A 158 -25.19 16.84 10.22
N GLU A 159 -24.09 17.05 10.95
CA GLU A 159 -22.95 16.11 10.95
C GLU A 159 -23.36 14.69 11.37
N VAL A 160 -24.23 14.57 12.38
CA VAL A 160 -24.71 13.27 12.87
C VAL A 160 -25.71 12.63 11.91
N SER A 161 -26.60 13.42 11.31
CA SER A 161 -27.55 12.93 10.30
C SER A 161 -26.83 12.32 9.09
N ASP A 162 -25.82 13.02 8.56
CA ASP A 162 -24.98 12.53 7.46
C ASP A 162 -24.29 11.20 7.82
N ALA A 163 -23.84 11.08 9.07
CA ALA A 163 -23.20 9.86 9.56
C ALA A 163 -24.18 8.69 9.72
N ILE A 164 -25.41 8.94 10.21
CA ILE A 164 -26.48 7.92 10.27
C ILE A 164 -26.83 7.42 8.88
N GLN A 165 -27.00 8.32 7.90
CA GLN A 165 -27.25 7.94 6.51
C GLN A 165 -26.11 7.10 5.94
N GLY A 166 -24.86 7.50 6.20
CA GLY A 166 -23.67 6.73 5.81
C GLY A 166 -23.63 5.32 6.41
N ILE A 167 -24.03 5.16 7.68
CA ILE A 167 -24.13 3.86 8.35
C ILE A 167 -25.24 3.00 7.72
N GLN A 168 -26.42 3.57 7.50
CA GLN A 168 -27.55 2.85 6.87
C GLN A 168 -27.23 2.41 5.44
N ALA A 169 -26.41 3.17 4.71
CA ALA A 169 -25.94 2.77 3.38
C ALA A 169 -25.01 1.54 3.44
N ILE A 170 -24.18 1.44 4.47
CA ILE A 170 -23.28 0.29 4.68
C ILE A 170 -24.07 -0.95 5.06
N ASP A 171 -25.08 -0.80 5.93
CA ASP A 171 -25.99 -1.88 6.34
C ASP A 171 -26.73 -2.51 5.16
N ARG A 172 -27.08 -1.71 4.15
CA ARG A 172 -27.70 -2.18 2.89
C ARG A 172 -26.70 -2.80 1.92
N SER A 173 -25.39 -2.63 2.14
CA SER A 173 -24.35 -3.13 1.24
C SER A 173 -23.97 -4.58 1.57
N VAL A 174 -23.86 -5.42 0.53
CA VAL A 174 -23.43 -6.83 0.70
C VAL A 174 -21.93 -6.93 1.05
N ASP A 175 -21.13 -5.91 0.72
CA ASP A 175 -19.68 -5.90 0.89
C ASP A 175 -19.23 -4.96 2.03
N CYS A 176 -19.49 -5.38 3.27
CA CYS A 176 -18.99 -4.69 4.45
C CYS A 176 -17.45 -4.75 4.59
N GLN A 177 -16.77 -5.62 3.83
CA GLN A 177 -15.31 -5.78 3.88
C GLN A 177 -14.59 -4.61 3.22
N SER A 178 -15.18 -4.02 2.18
CA SER A 178 -14.67 -2.81 1.52
C SER A 178 -14.49 -1.59 2.46
N TYR A 179 -15.18 -1.59 3.61
CA TYR A 179 -15.11 -0.52 4.62
C TYR A 179 -14.18 -0.83 5.80
N PHE A 180 -13.54 -2.01 5.82
CA PHE A 180 -12.66 -2.41 6.91
C PHE A 180 -11.35 -1.62 6.92
N ARG A 181 -11.07 -0.89 8.00
CA ARG A 181 -9.80 -0.16 8.16
C ARG A 181 -9.50 0.12 9.64
N LEU A 182 -8.25 -0.08 10.04
CA LEU A 182 -7.73 0.45 11.30
C LEU A 182 -7.58 1.97 11.21
N ASN A 183 -8.02 2.68 12.25
CA ASN A 183 -8.02 4.13 12.30
C ASN A 183 -7.63 4.61 13.71
N ARG A 184 -7.62 5.94 13.92
CA ARG A 184 -7.22 6.54 15.20
C ARG A 184 -8.14 6.17 16.37
N HIS A 185 -9.40 5.84 16.13
CA HIS A 185 -10.32 5.37 17.18
C HIS A 185 -9.99 3.95 17.65
N CYS A 186 -9.18 3.18 16.91
CA CYS A 186 -8.80 1.83 17.32
C CYS A 186 -8.00 1.76 18.63
N THR A 187 -7.44 2.86 19.14
CA THR A 187 -6.73 2.86 20.43
C THR A 187 -7.68 2.72 21.62
N GLU A 188 -8.87 3.31 21.52
CA GLU A 188 -9.89 3.35 22.59
C GLU A 188 -11.09 2.42 22.28
N CYS A 189 -11.01 1.66 21.19
CA CYS A 189 -12.10 0.79 20.74
C CYS A 189 -12.01 -0.60 21.40
N GLN A 190 -13.13 -1.07 21.96
CA GLN A 190 -13.25 -2.42 22.54
C GLN A 190 -13.00 -3.56 21.55
N TYR A 191 -13.27 -3.34 20.25
CA TYR A 191 -13.03 -4.32 19.19
C TYR A 191 -11.63 -4.21 18.58
N SER A 192 -10.73 -3.42 19.18
CA SER A 192 -9.40 -3.17 18.61
C SER A 192 -8.59 -4.44 18.43
N VAL A 193 -8.63 -5.37 19.39
CA VAL A 193 -7.94 -6.67 19.32
C VAL A 193 -8.45 -7.47 18.12
N PHE A 194 -9.77 -7.70 18.05
CA PHE A 194 -10.42 -8.41 16.94
C PHE A 194 -10.11 -7.77 15.58
N CYS A 195 -10.21 -6.45 15.47
CA CYS A 195 -9.90 -5.73 14.23
C CYS A 195 -8.41 -5.85 13.87
N LYS A 196 -7.49 -5.76 14.83
CA LYS A 196 -6.05 -5.92 14.56
C LYS A 196 -5.71 -7.34 14.10
N GLU A 197 -6.31 -8.36 14.72
CA GLU A 197 -6.16 -9.75 14.28
C GLU A 197 -6.70 -9.98 12.87
N LYS A 198 -7.90 -9.47 12.58
CA LYS A 198 -8.45 -9.52 11.23
C LYS A 198 -7.55 -8.81 10.22
N ALA A 199 -7.03 -7.64 10.57
CA ALA A 199 -6.11 -6.88 9.70
C ALA A 199 -4.82 -7.66 9.43
N ARG A 200 -4.24 -8.32 10.44
CA ARG A 200 -3.06 -9.20 10.28
C ARG A 200 -3.36 -10.40 9.37
N ARG A 201 -4.51 -11.05 9.58
CA ARG A 201 -4.91 -12.23 8.78
C ARG A 201 -5.05 -11.93 7.29
N ILE A 202 -5.62 -10.77 6.95
CA ILE A 202 -5.78 -10.34 5.55
C ILE A 202 -4.60 -9.49 5.04
N ASP A 203 -3.55 -9.34 5.86
CA ASP A 203 -2.37 -8.52 5.61
C ASP A 203 -2.67 -7.08 5.15
N HIS A 204 -3.66 -6.44 5.79
CA HIS A 204 -4.21 -5.16 5.33
C HIS A 204 -3.21 -3.98 5.49
N LEU A 205 -3.14 -3.10 4.48
CA LEU A 205 -2.25 -1.92 4.48
C LEU A 205 -2.36 -1.02 5.73
N SER A 206 -3.58 -0.89 6.28
CA SER A 206 -3.85 -0.11 7.51
C SER A 206 -3.11 -0.56 8.77
N LEU A 207 -2.44 -1.73 8.74
CA LEU A 207 -1.50 -2.12 9.78
C LEU A 207 -0.33 -1.13 9.88
N ILE A 208 0.17 -0.63 8.74
CA ILE A 208 1.31 0.30 8.71
C ILE A 208 0.92 1.64 9.34
N GLY A 209 1.51 1.93 10.49
CA GLY A 209 1.31 3.17 11.23
C GLY A 209 1.68 4.40 10.40
N GLY A 210 0.75 5.35 10.28
CA GLY A 210 0.93 6.59 9.54
C GLY A 210 0.37 6.59 8.12
N ILE A 211 -0.04 5.43 7.58
CA ILE A 211 -0.61 5.36 6.23
C ILE A 211 -2.02 5.97 6.18
N GLY A 212 -2.21 6.94 5.27
CA GLY A 212 -3.46 7.67 5.12
C GLY A 212 -4.53 6.90 4.35
N GLU A 213 -5.80 7.29 4.47
CA GLU A 213 -6.88 6.69 3.67
C GLU A 213 -6.70 6.93 2.17
N LYS A 214 -6.29 8.16 1.83
CA LYS A 214 -5.99 8.55 0.45
C LYS A 214 -4.88 7.68 -0.12
N GLU A 215 -3.81 7.48 0.64
CA GLU A 215 -2.68 6.64 0.21
C GLU A 215 -3.08 5.18 0.03
N ILE A 216 -3.88 4.60 0.93
CA ILE A 216 -4.44 3.25 0.74
C ILE A 216 -5.27 3.18 -0.55
N LYS A 217 -6.14 4.17 -0.80
CA LYS A 217 -6.95 4.22 -2.04
C LYS A 217 -6.07 4.31 -3.28
N ASP A 218 -5.01 5.12 -3.26
CA ASP A 218 -4.06 5.27 -4.36
C ASP A 218 -3.27 3.97 -4.60
N LEU A 219 -2.93 3.22 -3.55
CA LEU A 219 -2.29 1.90 -3.63
C LEU A 219 -3.25 0.82 -4.17
N ASN A 220 -4.48 0.77 -3.65
CA ASN A 220 -5.51 -0.15 -4.11
C ASN A 220 -5.83 0.04 -5.60
N ALA A 221 -5.86 1.30 -6.08
CA ALA A 221 -6.05 1.60 -7.50
C ALA A 221 -4.91 1.03 -8.38
N LYS A 222 -3.71 0.88 -7.81
CA LYS A 222 -2.52 0.28 -8.43
C LYS A 222 -2.39 -1.22 -8.18
N GLY A 223 -3.41 -1.87 -7.63
CA GLY A 223 -3.41 -3.30 -7.37
C GLY A 223 -2.57 -3.75 -6.18
N ILE A 224 -2.27 -2.82 -5.25
CA ILE A 224 -1.53 -3.07 -4.01
C ILE A 224 -2.54 -3.01 -2.87
N PHE A 225 -2.86 -4.16 -2.29
CA PHE A 225 -3.86 -4.35 -1.25
C PHE A 225 -3.27 -4.82 0.09
N THR A 226 -2.07 -5.40 0.07
CA THR A 226 -1.44 -5.99 1.25
C THR A 226 -0.10 -5.37 1.63
N VAL A 227 0.32 -5.52 2.89
CA VAL A 227 1.65 -5.06 3.35
C VAL A 227 2.75 -5.82 2.60
N THR A 228 2.55 -7.12 2.36
CA THR A 228 3.46 -7.94 1.54
C THR A 228 3.62 -7.34 0.15
N GLN A 229 2.53 -7.04 -0.56
CA GLN A 229 2.61 -6.39 -1.88
C GLN A 229 3.32 -5.04 -1.82
N LEU A 230 3.06 -4.23 -0.79
CA LEU A 230 3.73 -2.95 -0.58
C LEU A 230 5.24 -3.12 -0.41
N ALA A 231 5.71 -4.17 0.29
CA ALA A 231 7.13 -4.45 0.47
C ALA A 231 7.87 -4.63 -0.87
N HIS A 232 7.24 -5.32 -1.84
CA HIS A 232 7.82 -5.57 -3.17
C HIS A 232 7.88 -4.32 -4.05
N THR A 233 7.27 -3.20 -3.67
CA THR A 233 7.41 -1.92 -4.37
C THR A 233 8.70 -1.18 -3.99
N PHE A 234 9.32 -1.52 -2.86
CA PHE A 234 10.52 -0.82 -2.41
C PHE A 234 11.69 -1.08 -3.36
N ARG A 235 12.39 -0.01 -3.76
CA ARG A 235 13.61 -0.09 -4.56
C ARG A 235 14.68 0.79 -3.91
N PRO A 236 15.87 0.25 -3.60
CA PRO A 236 16.96 1.07 -3.12
C PRO A 236 17.34 2.04 -4.23
N ARG A 237 17.11 3.34 -4.01
CA ARG A 237 17.51 4.40 -4.93
C ARG A 237 18.82 4.98 -4.40
N ARG A 238 19.85 5.09 -5.25
CA ARG A 238 21.02 5.92 -4.95
C ARG A 238 20.54 7.36 -4.80
N THR A 239 20.38 7.83 -3.58
CA THR A 239 20.07 9.23 -3.29
C THR A 239 21.30 10.06 -3.65
N ALA A 240 21.11 11.10 -4.47
CA ALA A 240 22.12 12.16 -4.56
C ALA A 240 22.26 12.78 -3.17
N SER A 241 23.50 12.99 -2.70
CA SER A 241 23.86 13.27 -1.30
C SER A 241 23.28 14.55 -0.67
N ASN A 242 22.41 15.29 -1.36
CA ASN A 242 22.07 16.67 -1.01
C ASN A 242 20.61 16.90 -0.57
N ASN A 243 19.79 15.84 -0.37
CA ASN A 243 18.45 16.01 0.19
C ASN A 243 18.46 15.81 1.71
N THR A 244 18.37 16.92 2.45
CA THR A 244 18.38 16.96 3.92
C THR A 244 17.08 16.46 4.57
N THR A 245 16.00 16.28 3.80
CA THR A 245 14.71 15.79 4.29
C THR A 245 14.50 14.31 3.94
N VAL A 246 14.79 13.43 4.88
CA VAL A 246 14.51 11.99 4.75
C VAL A 246 13.02 11.76 4.95
N LYS A 247 12.27 11.61 3.85
CA LYS A 247 10.84 11.29 3.90
C LYS A 247 10.64 9.85 4.38
N HIS A 248 9.75 9.66 5.35
CA HIS A 248 9.36 8.33 5.81
C HIS A 248 8.79 7.48 4.66
N ASN A 249 9.24 6.24 4.53
CA ASN A 249 8.91 5.35 3.43
C ASN A 249 8.15 4.11 3.93
N HIS A 250 6.84 4.07 3.69
CA HIS A 250 5.98 2.95 4.09
C HIS A 250 6.35 1.63 3.40
N ALA A 251 6.87 1.65 2.16
CA ALA A 251 7.32 0.45 1.47
C ALA A 251 8.58 -0.16 2.10
N LEU A 252 9.49 0.68 2.62
CA LEU A 252 10.65 0.19 3.36
C LEU A 252 10.25 -0.44 4.70
N ARG A 253 9.27 0.14 5.41
CA ARG A 253 8.73 -0.49 6.62
C ARG A 253 8.07 -1.83 6.30
N ALA A 254 7.28 -1.89 5.24
CA ALA A 254 6.68 -3.14 4.79
C ALA A 254 7.76 -4.19 4.46
N LYS A 255 8.86 -3.78 3.84
CA LYS A 255 10.03 -4.64 3.58
C LYS A 255 10.73 -5.11 4.87
N ALA A 256 10.88 -4.24 5.86
CA ALA A 256 11.42 -4.59 7.18
C ALA A 256 10.60 -5.70 7.84
N ILE A 257 9.27 -5.56 7.83
CA ILE A 257 8.33 -6.56 8.37
C ILE A 257 8.43 -7.88 7.61
N LEU A 258 8.44 -7.84 6.26
CA LEU A 258 8.52 -9.03 5.43
C LEU A 258 9.82 -9.83 5.65
N ASP A 259 10.94 -9.12 5.81
CA ASP A 259 12.25 -9.75 5.98
C ASP A 259 12.60 -10.07 7.45
N ASP A 260 11.77 -9.61 8.40
CA ASP A 260 12.05 -9.60 9.85
C ASP A 260 13.42 -8.98 10.18
N LYS A 261 13.72 -7.82 9.57
CA LYS A 261 15.02 -7.14 9.67
C LYS A 261 14.88 -5.65 9.94
N ILE A 262 15.88 -5.09 10.62
CA ILE A 262 16.04 -3.65 10.79
C ILE A 262 16.77 -3.09 9.57
N TYR A 263 16.12 -2.17 8.87
CA TYR A 263 16.75 -1.45 7.76
C TYR A 263 17.24 -0.07 8.18
N VAL A 264 18.51 0.22 7.90
CA VAL A 264 19.15 1.50 8.22
C VAL A 264 19.35 2.30 6.93
N VAL A 265 18.71 3.48 6.85
CA VAL A 265 18.91 4.46 5.77
C VAL A 265 20.04 5.42 6.15
N GLN A 266 20.01 5.91 7.39
CA GLN A 266 21.02 6.79 7.95
C GLN A 266 21.12 6.50 9.44
N CYS A 267 22.33 6.23 9.94
CA CYS A 267 22.59 6.15 11.37
C CYS A 267 23.46 7.33 11.78
N GLY A 268 23.02 8.10 12.76
CA GLY A 268 23.89 9.04 13.45
C GLY A 268 24.54 8.33 14.64
N MET A 269 25.78 8.70 14.97
CA MET A 269 26.36 8.29 16.24
C MET A 269 25.57 8.92 17.39
N LEU A 270 25.17 8.11 18.36
CA LEU A 270 24.61 8.62 19.61
C LEU A 270 25.75 9.23 20.44
N PRO A 271 25.53 10.37 21.11
CA PRO A 271 26.55 10.98 21.94
C PRO A 271 26.88 10.07 23.13
N THR A 272 28.16 9.90 23.38
CA THR A 272 28.67 9.21 24.56
C THR A 272 28.76 10.19 25.73
N ALA A 273 28.26 9.80 26.89
CA ALA A 273 28.34 10.58 28.12
C ALA A 273 28.58 9.67 29.33
N LYS A 274 28.98 10.28 30.47
CA LYS A 274 29.19 9.57 31.74
C LYS A 274 27.89 9.11 32.38
N ALA A 275 26.81 9.85 32.12
CA ALA A 275 25.47 9.56 32.60
C ALA A 275 24.45 9.55 31.46
N TYR A 276 23.51 8.62 31.51
CA TYR A 276 22.35 8.60 30.61
C TYR A 276 21.07 8.72 31.45
N VAL A 277 20.19 9.63 31.06
CA VAL A 277 18.90 9.88 31.73
C VAL A 277 17.79 9.48 30.77
N TYR A 278 16.89 8.61 31.18
CA TYR A 278 15.71 8.21 30.41
C TYR A 278 14.47 8.79 31.09
N LEU A 279 13.81 9.72 30.40
CA LEU A 279 12.67 10.48 30.89
C LEU A 279 11.38 9.95 30.27
N ASP A 280 10.38 9.74 31.12
CA ASP A 280 8.99 9.52 30.74
C ASP A 280 8.08 10.37 31.62
N VAL A 281 7.08 11.01 31.02
CA VAL A 281 6.17 11.93 31.72
C VAL A 281 4.73 11.55 31.46
N GLU A 282 3.99 11.43 32.56
CA GLU A 282 2.57 11.14 32.56
C GLU A 282 1.76 12.37 32.99
N GLY A 283 0.72 12.68 32.22
CA GLY A 283 -0.09 13.87 32.42
C GLY A 283 -1.48 13.80 31.82
N MET A 284 -2.28 14.83 32.08
CA MET A 284 -3.61 15.05 31.52
C MET A 284 -3.56 16.27 30.61
N PRO A 285 -3.36 16.08 29.28
CA PRO A 285 -3.20 17.19 28.34
C PRO A 285 -4.38 18.17 28.33
N ASP A 286 -5.60 17.68 28.55
CA ASP A 286 -6.82 18.50 28.57
C ASP A 286 -6.89 19.43 29.79
N LEU A 287 -6.17 19.10 30.87
CA LEU A 287 -6.10 19.86 32.11
C LEU A 287 -4.76 20.56 32.29
N ASP A 288 -3.84 20.36 31.33
CA ASP A 288 -2.50 20.94 31.36
C ASP A 288 -1.75 20.66 32.68
N PHE A 289 -1.92 19.43 33.17
CA PHE A 289 -1.47 18.93 34.45
C PHE A 289 -0.59 17.69 34.28
N TYR A 290 0.65 17.75 34.77
CA TYR A 290 1.58 16.62 34.77
C TYR A 290 1.61 16.03 36.18
N TYR A 291 1.24 14.75 36.31
CA TYR A 291 1.02 14.12 37.62
C TYR A 291 2.14 13.16 38.03
N LEU A 292 2.93 12.67 37.07
CA LEU A 292 4.04 11.76 37.35
C LEU A 292 5.19 11.99 36.37
N VAL A 293 6.39 12.17 36.92
CA VAL A 293 7.64 12.33 36.17
C VAL A 293 8.59 11.20 36.58
N GLY A 294 8.97 10.38 35.60
CA GLY A 294 9.86 9.23 35.78
C GLY A 294 11.23 9.47 35.20
N LEU A 295 12.27 9.03 35.93
CA LEU A 295 13.65 9.04 35.47
C LEU A 295 14.31 7.70 35.77
N VAL A 296 15.02 7.18 34.76
CA VAL A 296 16.07 6.18 34.98
C VAL A 296 17.41 6.84 34.68
N VAL A 297 18.24 6.96 35.71
CA VAL A 297 19.60 7.51 35.60
C VAL A 297 20.58 6.36 35.62
N VAL A 298 21.42 6.26 34.58
CA VAL A 298 22.46 5.25 34.45
C VAL A 298 23.81 5.94 34.49
N THR A 299 24.56 5.74 35.58
CA THR A 299 25.90 6.29 35.79
C THR A 299 26.89 5.16 36.01
N ASN A 300 27.93 5.05 35.17
CA ASN A 300 28.94 3.98 35.25
C ASN A 300 28.33 2.56 35.37
N GLY A 301 27.22 2.31 34.67
CA GLY A 301 26.50 1.03 34.70
C GLY A 301 25.58 0.80 35.90
N LYS A 302 25.53 1.71 36.89
CA LYS A 302 24.57 1.65 38.00
C LYS A 302 23.29 2.38 37.63
N LYS A 303 22.14 1.73 37.84
CA LYS A 303 20.81 2.30 37.57
C LYS A 303 20.19 2.86 38.85
N GLN A 304 19.67 4.08 38.78
CA GLN A 304 18.88 4.72 39.82
C GLN A 304 17.53 5.14 39.24
N TYR A 305 16.47 4.85 39.98
CA TYR A 305 15.10 5.19 39.59
C TYR A 305 14.64 6.38 40.43
N HIS A 306 14.17 7.43 39.78
CA HIS A 306 13.53 8.56 40.45
C HIS A 306 12.13 8.74 39.89
N GLN A 307 11.15 8.91 40.77
CA GLN A 307 9.75 9.08 40.39
C GLN A 307 9.18 10.21 41.25
N PHE A 308 8.66 11.23 40.60
CA PHE A 308 8.11 12.41 41.27
C PHE A 308 6.62 12.48 40.99
N TRP A 309 5.84 12.51 42.06
CA TRP A 309 4.38 12.46 42.01
C TRP A 309 3.80 13.80 42.46
N ALA A 310 2.84 14.31 41.69
CA ALA A 310 2.07 15.50 42.06
C ALA A 310 0.63 15.10 42.41
N ASP A 311 0.19 15.42 43.62
CA ASP A 311 -1.21 15.22 44.03
C ASP A 311 -2.09 16.30 43.40
N THR A 312 -1.60 17.54 43.36
CA THR A 312 -2.31 18.73 42.93
C THR A 312 -1.48 19.58 41.96
N TRP A 313 -2.12 20.57 41.34
CA TRP A 313 -1.46 21.50 40.43
C TRP A 313 -0.29 22.26 41.07
N HIS A 314 -0.39 22.57 42.38
CA HIS A 314 0.62 23.30 43.13
C HIS A 314 1.89 22.47 43.38
N ASP A 315 1.78 21.14 43.40
CA ASP A 315 2.91 20.25 43.66
C ASP A 315 3.87 20.16 42.45
N GLN A 316 3.44 20.59 41.27
CA GLN A 316 4.27 20.58 40.05
C GLN A 316 5.55 21.42 40.19
N GLU A 317 5.51 22.52 40.97
CA GLU A 317 6.70 23.34 41.24
C GLU A 317 7.75 22.57 42.07
N GLN A 318 7.29 21.80 43.06
CA GLN A 318 8.14 20.95 43.90
C GLN A 318 8.69 19.78 43.09
N VAL A 319 7.84 19.15 42.27
CA VAL A 319 8.24 18.07 41.34
C VAL A 319 9.29 18.56 40.34
N TRP A 320 9.10 19.75 39.77
CA TRP A 320 10.06 20.37 38.86
C TRP A 320 11.39 20.67 39.57
N SER A 321 11.33 21.22 40.79
CA SER A 321 12.52 21.50 41.60
C SER A 321 13.30 20.23 41.94
N ALA A 322 12.60 19.13 42.27
CA ALA A 322 13.20 17.83 42.54
C ALA A 322 13.84 17.20 41.28
N PHE A 323 13.16 17.30 40.13
CA PHE A 323 13.71 16.91 38.84
C PHE A 323 15.01 17.67 38.54
N LEU A 324 15.01 19.00 38.67
CA LEU A 324 16.21 19.82 38.48
C LEU A 324 17.31 19.47 39.49
N GLY A 325 16.96 19.11 40.72
CA GLY A 325 17.89 18.62 41.73
C GLY A 325 18.69 17.39 41.28
N VAL A 326 18.01 16.41 40.66
CA VAL A 326 18.67 15.23 40.08
C VAL A 326 19.55 15.63 38.91
N ILE A 327 19.06 16.47 38.00
CA ILE A 327 19.84 16.92 36.83
C ILE A 327 21.12 17.66 37.24
N ARG A 328 21.06 18.54 38.25
CA ARG A 328 22.23 19.28 38.77
C ARG A 328 23.29 18.38 39.40
N SER A 329 22.90 17.19 39.88
CA SER A 329 23.85 16.22 40.42
C SER A 329 24.68 15.51 39.35
N LEU A 330 24.38 15.74 38.06
CA LEU A 330 25.03 15.10 36.92
C LEU A 330 25.91 16.10 36.17
N ASP A 331 27.21 15.83 36.10
CA ASP A 331 28.16 16.67 35.36
C ASP A 331 27.96 16.57 33.84
N GLU A 332 28.12 15.37 33.27
CA GLU A 332 28.12 15.11 31.82
C GLU A 332 27.09 14.03 31.50
N PHE A 333 25.93 14.45 31.00
CA PHE A 333 24.80 13.56 30.75
C PHE A 333 24.16 13.76 29.38
N VAL A 334 23.44 12.74 28.91
CA VAL A 334 22.49 12.82 27.79
C VAL A 334 21.12 12.43 28.30
N LEU A 335 20.10 13.25 28.02
CA LEU A 335 18.72 12.98 28.41
C LEU A 335 17.95 12.48 27.19
N PHE A 336 17.48 11.25 27.25
CA PHE A 336 16.62 10.65 26.23
C PHE A 336 15.16 10.76 26.65
N HIS A 337 14.31 11.10 25.69
CA HIS A 337 12.86 11.09 25.85
C HIS A 337 12.20 10.61 24.55
N TYR A 338 10.92 10.21 24.58
CA TYR A 338 10.26 9.55 23.45
C TYR A 338 9.05 10.31 22.91
N GLY A 339 9.31 11.10 21.86
CA GLY A 339 8.26 11.84 21.17
C GLY A 339 8.21 13.30 21.58
N LYS A 340 7.12 14.00 21.22
CA LYS A 340 7.00 15.45 21.40
C LYS A 340 6.44 15.85 22.78
N TYR A 341 5.76 14.93 23.45
CA TYR A 341 5.06 15.23 24.70
C TYR A 341 6.05 15.58 25.82
N ASP A 342 7.12 14.80 25.98
CA ASP A 342 8.14 15.08 27.01
C ASP A 342 8.92 16.37 26.72
N SER A 343 9.19 16.69 25.45
CA SER A 343 9.80 17.99 25.09
C SER A 343 8.90 19.15 25.46
N GLN A 344 7.58 18.99 25.26
CA GLN A 344 6.59 20.00 25.66
C GLN A 344 6.57 20.16 27.17
N TYR A 345 6.62 19.07 27.93
CA TYR A 345 6.76 19.12 29.38
C TYR A 345 7.98 19.94 29.81
N LEU A 346 9.17 19.64 29.28
CA LEU A 346 10.41 20.36 29.64
C LEU A 346 10.31 21.87 29.35
N SER A 347 9.85 22.24 28.16
CA SER A 347 9.69 23.66 27.79
C SER A 347 8.62 24.37 28.61
N GLU A 348 7.52 23.68 28.93
CA GLU A 348 6.40 24.27 29.65
C GLU A 348 6.70 24.45 31.14
N MET A 349 7.39 23.49 31.77
CA MET A 349 7.83 23.63 33.16
C MET A 349 8.90 24.72 33.30
N GLU A 350 9.85 24.80 32.37
CA GLU A 350 10.83 25.89 32.32
C GLU A 350 10.13 27.26 32.20
N ARG A 351 9.09 27.36 31.37
CA ARG A 351 8.30 28.58 31.20
C ARG A 351 7.50 28.96 32.45
N ARG A 352 6.96 27.98 33.18
CA ARG A 352 6.08 28.22 34.35
C ARG A 352 6.86 28.53 35.62
N TYR A 353 7.87 27.73 35.93
CA TYR A 353 8.56 27.75 37.23
C TYR A 353 10.01 28.24 37.12
N GLY A 354 10.51 28.47 35.90
CA GLY A 354 11.87 28.91 35.68
C GLY A 354 12.90 27.78 35.79
N CYS A 355 14.11 28.08 35.33
CA CYS A 355 15.29 27.24 35.48
C CYS A 355 16.52 28.14 35.46
N GLU A 356 17.55 27.80 36.23
CA GLU A 356 18.86 28.48 36.14
C GLU A 356 19.39 28.40 34.71
N SER A 357 20.01 29.48 34.24
CA SER A 357 20.43 29.62 32.84
C SER A 357 21.40 28.53 32.39
N THR A 358 22.32 28.13 33.26
CA THR A 358 23.31 27.07 33.02
C THR A 358 22.64 25.70 32.86
N THR A 359 21.81 25.30 33.82
CA THR A 359 21.06 24.02 33.81
C THR A 359 20.12 23.94 32.62
N SER A 360 19.45 25.05 32.29
CA SER A 360 18.56 25.16 31.13
C SER A 360 19.31 24.97 29.81
N GLU A 361 20.47 25.62 29.65
CA GLU A 361 21.32 25.44 28.47
C GLU A 361 21.85 24.00 28.36
N GLN A 362 22.23 23.39 29.48
CA GLN A 362 22.67 22.00 29.53
C GLN A 362 21.55 21.03 29.13
N LEU A 363 20.33 21.21 29.65
CA LEU A 363 19.16 20.42 29.25
C LEU A 363 18.86 20.56 27.76
N ARG A 364 18.87 21.78 27.21
CA ARG A 364 18.60 22.01 25.78
C ARG A 364 19.65 21.36 24.87
N LYS A 365 20.92 21.35 25.26
CA LYS A 365 22.00 20.70 24.49
C LYS A 365 21.99 19.18 24.62
N SER A 366 21.58 18.67 25.78
CA SER A 366 21.71 17.24 26.13
C SER A 366 20.44 16.42 25.88
N ALA A 367 19.27 17.08 25.79
CA ALA A 367 17.99 16.41 25.57
C ALA A 367 17.82 15.96 24.11
N MET A 368 17.53 14.67 23.92
CA MET A 368 17.41 14.02 22.63
C MET A 368 16.11 13.24 22.50
N ASN A 369 15.36 13.57 21.46
CA ASN A 369 14.15 12.86 21.09
C ASN A 369 14.49 11.59 20.30
N VAL A 370 14.37 10.43 20.93
CA VAL A 370 14.70 9.12 20.34
C VAL A 370 13.82 8.83 19.12
N LEU A 371 12.54 9.23 19.14
CA LEU A 371 11.64 9.04 18.01
C LEU A 371 12.14 9.78 16.75
N SER A 372 12.75 10.96 16.90
CA SER A 372 13.32 11.74 15.78
C SER A 372 14.61 11.13 15.22
N LEU A 373 15.30 10.31 16.01
CA LEU A 373 16.48 9.54 15.56
C LEU A 373 16.07 8.31 14.74
N ILE A 374 14.92 7.71 15.06
CA ILE A 374 14.38 6.55 14.35
C ILE A 374 13.59 6.97 13.12
N TYR A 375 12.69 7.94 13.25
CA TYR A 375 11.70 8.27 12.23
C TYR A 375 12.34 8.67 10.89
N GLY A 376 12.06 7.87 9.86
CA GLY A 376 12.59 8.07 8.51
C GLY A 376 14.00 7.55 8.28
N LYS A 377 14.76 7.29 9.35
CA LYS A 377 16.18 6.92 9.31
C LYS A 377 16.44 5.44 9.58
N ILE A 378 15.69 4.85 10.51
CA ILE A 378 15.79 3.44 10.92
C ILE A 378 14.40 2.83 10.88
N TYR A 379 14.28 1.66 10.26
CA TYR A 379 13.03 0.95 10.03
C TYR A 379 13.09 -0.40 10.74
N PHE A 380 12.46 -0.46 11.92
CA PHE A 380 12.22 -1.71 12.63
C PHE A 380 11.14 -2.55 11.91
N PRO A 381 11.16 -3.88 12.06
CA PRO A 381 10.12 -4.79 11.53
C PRO A 381 8.84 -4.72 12.37
N THR A 382 8.37 -3.50 12.66
CA THR A 382 7.17 -3.21 13.43
C THR A 382 6.20 -2.38 12.59
N TYR A 383 4.92 -2.43 12.95
CA TYR A 383 3.88 -1.74 12.20
C TYR A 383 3.90 -0.22 12.46
N SER A 384 4.28 0.20 13.68
CA SER A 384 4.43 1.60 14.08
C SER A 384 5.77 1.88 14.77
N ASN A 385 6.11 3.17 14.89
CA ASN A 385 7.24 3.64 15.69
C ASN A 385 6.76 4.06 17.09
N THR A 386 5.91 3.27 17.72
CA THR A 386 5.58 3.50 19.14
C THR A 386 6.64 2.83 20.00
N LEU A 387 6.93 3.42 21.16
CA LEU A 387 7.89 2.85 22.10
C LEU A 387 7.54 1.39 22.43
N LYS A 388 6.25 1.12 22.64
CA LYS A 388 5.73 -0.23 22.91
C LYS A 388 6.01 -1.24 21.82
N GLU A 389 5.76 -0.91 20.56
CA GLU A 389 6.02 -1.86 19.47
C GLU A 389 7.52 -2.10 19.27
N ILE A 390 8.34 -1.04 19.31
CA ILE A 390 9.79 -1.19 19.12
C ILE A 390 10.41 -1.95 20.29
N ALA A 391 10.08 -1.62 21.54
CA ALA A 391 10.66 -2.32 22.68
C ALA A 391 10.15 -3.78 22.79
N ALA A 392 8.90 -4.05 22.39
CA ALA A 392 8.41 -5.43 22.30
C ALA A 392 9.20 -6.25 21.27
N PHE A 393 9.64 -5.63 20.17
CA PHE A 393 10.56 -6.27 19.22
C PHE A 393 11.95 -6.52 19.82
N THR A 394 12.40 -5.68 20.75
CA THR A 394 13.63 -5.91 21.55
C THR A 394 13.40 -6.84 22.75
N GLU A 395 12.36 -7.68 22.70
CA GLU A 395 11.99 -8.67 23.74
C GLU A 395 11.62 -8.07 25.11
N PHE A 396 11.35 -6.76 25.19
CA PHE A 396 10.87 -6.14 26.42
C PHE A 396 9.39 -6.46 26.65
N LYS A 397 9.03 -6.78 27.90
CA LYS A 397 7.66 -7.02 28.33
C LYS A 397 7.30 -6.05 29.44
N TRP A 398 6.20 -5.34 29.29
CA TRP A 398 5.60 -4.56 30.37
C TRP A 398 5.04 -5.49 31.43
N THR A 399 5.08 -5.03 32.68
CA THR A 399 4.55 -5.75 33.83
C THR A 399 3.04 -5.92 33.70
N GLU A 400 2.35 -4.90 33.20
CA GLU A 400 0.91 -4.89 33.02
C GLU A 400 0.53 -5.12 31.53
N ALA A 401 -0.23 -6.18 31.26
CA ALA A 401 -0.50 -6.65 29.90
C ALA A 401 -1.40 -5.71 29.08
N LYS A 402 -2.22 -4.89 29.75
CA LYS A 402 -3.15 -3.94 29.10
C LYS A 402 -2.72 -2.47 29.25
N ALA A 403 -1.50 -2.22 29.69
CA ALA A 403 -1.05 -0.86 29.97
C ALA A 403 -1.06 0.02 28.71
N SER A 404 -1.61 1.23 28.81
CA SER A 404 -1.60 2.25 27.76
C SER A 404 -1.60 3.65 28.37
N GLY A 405 -1.15 4.68 27.64
CA GLY A 405 -1.24 6.05 28.14
C GLY A 405 -2.69 6.55 28.33
N GLN A 406 -3.70 5.86 27.78
CA GLN A 406 -5.09 6.12 28.14
C GLN A 406 -5.45 5.45 29.48
N GLN A 407 -4.90 4.27 29.72
CA GLN A 407 -5.08 3.54 30.96
C GLN A 407 -4.39 4.25 32.14
N SER A 408 -3.24 4.91 31.92
CA SER A 408 -2.59 5.72 32.96
C SER A 408 -3.50 6.85 33.46
N ILE A 409 -4.20 7.54 32.53
CA ILE A 409 -5.21 8.54 32.90
C ILE A 409 -6.37 7.93 33.70
N ILE A 410 -6.79 6.69 33.40
CA ILE A 410 -7.85 5.99 34.13
C ILE A 410 -7.39 5.65 35.55
N TRP A 411 -6.20 5.05 35.71
CA TRP A 411 -5.63 4.73 37.02
C TRP A 411 -5.46 5.98 37.88
N ARG A 412 -4.99 7.08 37.28
CA ARG A 412 -4.82 8.35 38.01
C ARG A 412 -6.15 8.88 38.53
N LYS A 413 -7.20 8.81 37.71
CA LYS A 413 -8.54 9.23 38.12
C LYS A 413 -9.15 8.31 39.17
N ARG A 414 -8.93 6.99 39.08
CA ARG A 414 -9.39 6.05 40.10
C ARG A 414 -8.71 6.31 41.44
N TRP A 415 -7.42 6.64 41.41
CA TRP A 415 -6.67 7.08 42.57
C TRP A 415 -7.21 8.40 43.17
N GLU A 416 -7.54 9.41 42.36
CA GLU A 416 -8.06 10.71 42.85
C GLU A 416 -9.39 10.60 43.63
N LEU A 417 -10.16 9.53 43.41
CA LEU A 417 -11.45 9.34 44.07
C LEU A 417 -11.37 8.45 45.29
N THR A 418 -10.58 7.38 45.14
CA THR A 418 -10.52 6.32 46.14
C THR A 418 -9.37 6.53 47.12
N HIS A 419 -8.35 7.29 46.71
CA HIS A 419 -7.07 7.45 47.37
C HIS A 419 -6.42 6.11 47.79
N LYS A 420 -6.70 5.04 47.04
CA LYS A 420 -6.13 3.72 47.27
C LYS A 420 -4.74 3.62 46.65
N ASP A 421 -3.77 3.13 47.42
CA ASP A 421 -2.38 3.03 46.97
C ASP A 421 -2.19 2.06 45.79
N GLU A 422 -3.05 1.07 45.63
CA GLU A 422 -2.99 0.08 44.52
C GLU A 422 -2.89 0.76 43.14
N ASP A 423 -3.69 1.80 42.88
CA ASP A 423 -3.66 2.53 41.60
C ASP A 423 -2.37 3.32 41.40
N LYS A 424 -1.87 3.90 42.48
CA LYS A 424 -0.64 4.68 42.48
C LYS A 424 0.56 3.77 42.21
N GLU A 425 0.60 2.59 42.83
CA GLU A 425 1.63 1.59 42.59
C GLU A 425 1.64 1.10 41.13
N VAL A 426 0.48 0.83 40.54
CA VAL A 426 0.36 0.45 39.12
C VAL A 426 0.89 1.55 38.20
N LEU A 427 0.58 2.82 38.48
CA LEU A 427 1.09 3.96 37.72
C LEU A 427 2.61 4.12 37.83
N LEU A 428 3.14 4.02 39.04
CA LEU A 428 4.57 4.10 39.28
C LEU A 428 5.29 2.95 38.57
N GLN A 429 4.75 1.73 38.59
CA GLN A 429 5.35 0.62 37.86
C GLN A 429 5.28 0.82 36.34
N TYR A 430 4.15 1.31 35.83
CA TYR A 430 3.97 1.57 34.41
C TYR A 430 4.97 2.60 33.85
N ASN A 431 5.14 3.73 34.53
CA ASN A 431 6.09 4.77 34.16
C ASN A 431 7.55 4.27 34.26
N ARG A 432 7.86 3.43 35.26
CA ARG A 432 9.19 2.78 35.36
C ARG A 432 9.45 1.85 34.18
N ASP A 433 8.44 1.10 33.76
CA ASP A 433 8.54 0.21 32.59
C ASP A 433 8.77 1.02 31.31
N ASP A 434 8.11 2.17 31.14
CA ASP A 434 8.30 3.06 29.97
C ASP A 434 9.73 3.65 29.92
N CYS A 435 10.28 4.12 31.04
CA CYS A 435 11.69 4.55 31.09
C CYS A 435 12.67 3.40 30.77
N THR A 436 12.38 2.19 31.26
CA THR A 436 13.22 1.01 31.03
C THR A 436 13.12 0.52 29.58
N ALA A 437 11.95 0.63 28.97
CA ALA A 437 11.75 0.36 27.54
C ALA A 437 12.56 1.33 26.69
N LEU A 438 12.55 2.62 27.05
CA LEU A 438 13.33 3.65 26.37
C LEU A 438 14.83 3.36 26.43
N GLU A 439 15.34 2.95 27.59
CA GLU A 439 16.72 2.50 27.76
C GLU A 439 17.08 1.37 26.78
N LYS A 440 16.25 0.33 26.71
CA LYS A 440 16.48 -0.82 25.82
C LYS A 440 16.50 -0.42 24.35
N VAL A 441 15.57 0.43 23.92
CA VAL A 441 15.56 0.95 22.54
C VAL A 441 16.83 1.74 22.25
N VAL A 442 17.27 2.60 23.16
CA VAL A 442 18.52 3.37 23.01
C VAL A 442 19.75 2.48 23.00
N SER A 443 19.77 1.40 23.77
CA SER A 443 20.85 0.40 23.74
C SER A 443 20.97 -0.28 22.37
N VAL A 444 19.83 -0.66 21.76
CA VAL A 444 19.83 -1.20 20.39
C VAL A 444 20.33 -0.18 19.37
N LEU A 445 19.95 1.10 19.52
CA LEU A 445 20.45 2.15 18.65
C LEU A 445 21.97 2.38 18.79
N HIS A 446 22.53 2.26 20.00
CA HIS A 446 23.98 2.29 20.21
C HIS A 446 24.66 1.12 19.49
N GLY A 447 24.13 -0.09 19.61
CA GLY A 447 24.66 -1.28 18.91
C GLY A 447 24.65 -1.13 17.38
N ILE A 448 23.60 -0.53 16.83
CA ILE A 448 23.51 -0.21 15.39
C ILE A 448 24.57 0.82 14.99
N GLY A 449 24.79 1.86 15.81
CA GLY A 449 25.77 2.91 15.54
C GLY A 449 27.23 2.45 15.60
N ASN A 450 27.54 1.48 16.45
CA ASN A 450 28.91 1.01 16.70
C ASN A 450 29.35 -0.20 15.84
N GLN A 451 28.46 -0.76 15.02
CA GLN A 451 28.72 -1.97 14.22
C GLN A 451 29.19 -3.19 15.05
N ASP A 452 28.72 -3.34 16.29
CA ASP A 452 29.04 -4.49 17.15
C ASP A 452 28.44 -5.81 16.60
N GLU A 453 29.29 -6.65 15.99
CA GLU A 453 28.92 -7.87 15.25
C GLU A 453 28.04 -8.88 16.02
N GLY A 454 28.06 -8.85 17.36
CA GLY A 454 27.36 -9.83 18.21
C GLY A 454 25.83 -9.66 18.31
N SER A 455 25.28 -8.48 18.01
CA SER A 455 23.83 -8.18 18.11
C SER A 455 23.17 -7.85 16.76
N LEU A 456 23.93 -7.95 15.66
CA LEU A 456 23.63 -7.36 14.35
C LEU A 456 23.09 -8.33 13.29
N SER A 457 22.77 -9.59 13.62
CA SER A 457 22.32 -10.57 12.60
C SER A 457 21.04 -10.16 11.85
N LYS A 458 20.23 -9.27 12.44
CA LYS A 458 19.00 -8.72 11.86
C LYS A 458 19.13 -7.30 11.28
N VAL A 459 20.30 -6.68 11.28
CA VAL A 459 20.46 -5.29 10.79
C VAL A 459 21.05 -5.29 9.38
N THR A 460 20.51 -4.47 8.49
CA THR A 460 21.00 -4.37 7.10
C THR A 460 20.95 -2.94 6.61
N SER A 461 22.02 -2.47 5.97
CA SER A 461 22.03 -1.16 5.31
C SER A 461 21.17 -1.21 4.04
N VAL A 462 20.39 -0.15 3.78
CA VAL A 462 19.58 -0.07 2.55
C VAL A 462 20.46 -0.09 1.29
N GLU A 463 21.70 0.36 1.38
CA GLU A 463 22.67 0.35 0.28
C GLU A 463 23.16 -1.06 -0.06
N GLU A 464 23.13 -1.97 0.90
CA GLU A 464 23.55 -3.37 0.77
C GLU A 464 22.44 -4.28 0.23
N ILE A 465 21.22 -3.75 0.06
CA ILE A 465 20.12 -4.46 -0.60
C ILE A 465 20.53 -4.67 -2.06
N LYS A 466 21.21 -5.80 -2.31
CA LYS A 466 21.53 -6.25 -3.66
C LYS A 466 20.20 -6.38 -4.41
N LEU A 467 20.14 -5.78 -5.60
CA LEU A 467 19.15 -6.17 -6.61
C LEU A 467 19.44 -7.64 -6.91
N THR A 468 18.73 -8.55 -6.24
CA THR A 468 18.89 -9.98 -6.45
C THR A 468 18.75 -10.25 -7.93
N SER A 469 19.82 -10.79 -8.52
CA SER A 469 19.83 -11.33 -9.88
C SER A 469 18.55 -12.14 -10.11
N THR A 470 17.85 -11.88 -11.22
CA THR A 470 16.69 -12.67 -11.68
C THR A 470 17.01 -14.14 -11.94
N TYR A 471 18.30 -14.49 -11.95
CA TYR A 471 18.78 -15.87 -12.04
C TYR A 471 19.11 -16.39 -10.65
N LYS A 472 18.07 -16.70 -9.86
CA LYS A 472 18.24 -17.58 -8.68
C LYS A 472 18.23 -19.02 -9.19
N PHE A 473 19.37 -19.70 -9.11
CA PHE A 473 19.39 -21.16 -9.20
C PHE A 473 18.96 -21.70 -7.84
N GLY A 474 17.80 -22.35 -7.76
CA GLY A 474 17.25 -22.90 -6.51
C GLY A 474 15.74 -23.12 -6.58
N THR A 475 15.18 -23.69 -5.51
CA THR A 475 13.73 -23.74 -5.29
C THR A 475 13.21 -22.34 -4.97
N THR A 476 12.12 -21.94 -5.62
CA THR A 476 11.47 -20.65 -5.37
C THR A 476 10.38 -20.85 -4.34
N ASP A 477 10.46 -20.12 -3.23
CA ASP A 477 9.38 -20.05 -2.25
C ASP A 477 8.33 -19.06 -2.76
N TYR A 478 7.19 -19.58 -3.23
CA TYR A 478 6.09 -18.75 -3.72
C TYR A 478 5.24 -18.23 -2.56
N CYS A 479 4.74 -16.99 -2.67
CA CYS A 479 3.79 -16.44 -1.71
C CYS A 479 2.46 -17.24 -1.66
N VAL A 480 2.13 -17.95 -2.75
CA VAL A 480 0.92 -18.78 -2.87
C VAL A 480 1.35 -20.24 -3.06
N PRO A 481 1.04 -21.15 -2.12
CA PRO A 481 1.47 -22.56 -2.19
C PRO A 481 1.04 -23.29 -3.47
N GLU A 482 -0.11 -22.94 -4.03
CA GLU A 482 -0.64 -23.51 -5.27
C GLU A 482 0.28 -23.24 -6.47
N PHE A 483 1.07 -22.16 -6.45
CA PHE A 483 2.06 -21.91 -7.50
C PHE A 483 3.22 -22.89 -7.48
N ASP A 484 3.56 -23.48 -6.33
CA ASP A 484 4.56 -24.55 -6.32
C ASP A 484 4.04 -25.76 -7.11
N TYR A 485 2.75 -26.11 -6.95
CA TYR A 485 2.11 -27.17 -7.74
C TYR A 485 2.04 -26.80 -9.23
N ILE A 486 1.59 -25.59 -9.56
CA ILE A 486 1.51 -25.12 -10.95
C ILE A 486 2.92 -25.11 -11.59
N ASN A 487 3.93 -24.63 -10.87
CA ASN A 487 5.30 -24.57 -11.37
C ASN A 487 5.91 -25.97 -11.56
N LYS A 488 5.61 -26.93 -10.66
CA LYS A 488 5.94 -28.36 -10.85
C LYS A 488 5.32 -28.92 -12.14
N CYS A 489 4.08 -28.53 -12.45
CA CYS A 489 3.40 -28.93 -13.68
C CYS A 489 3.89 -28.17 -14.93
N ALA A 490 4.38 -26.94 -14.78
CA ALA A 490 4.87 -26.09 -15.87
C ALA A 490 6.33 -26.39 -16.26
N TYR A 491 7.10 -27.01 -15.38
CA TYR A 491 8.47 -27.44 -15.65
C TYR A 491 8.49 -28.62 -16.63
N PHE A 492 8.53 -28.33 -17.93
CA PHE A 492 9.10 -29.25 -18.90
C PHE A 492 10.60 -29.33 -18.64
N ASP A 493 11.12 -30.55 -18.53
CA ASP A 493 12.49 -30.93 -18.15
C ASP A 493 13.58 -30.46 -19.16
N TYR A 494 13.64 -29.15 -19.41
CA TYR A 494 14.36 -28.54 -20.53
C TYR A 494 15.82 -28.21 -20.18
N GLN A 495 16.17 -28.14 -18.89
CA GLN A 495 17.47 -27.62 -18.45
C GLN A 495 18.49 -28.67 -17.96
N ARG A 496 18.10 -29.93 -17.69
CA ARG A 496 19.06 -30.92 -17.17
C ARG A 496 20.00 -31.54 -18.20
N ASN A 497 19.66 -31.44 -19.50
CA ASN A 497 20.38 -32.20 -20.54
C ASN A 497 21.30 -31.38 -21.46
N LYS A 498 21.56 -30.08 -21.20
CA LYS A 498 22.29 -29.22 -22.17
C LYS A 498 23.38 -28.30 -21.64
N ILE A 499 23.68 -28.28 -20.34
CA ILE A 499 24.81 -27.50 -19.83
C ILE A 499 26.04 -28.42 -19.74
N SER A 500 26.92 -28.34 -20.74
CA SER A 500 28.29 -28.83 -20.63
C SER A 500 29.23 -27.62 -20.57
N LEU A 501 29.91 -27.46 -19.44
CA LEU A 501 30.99 -26.48 -19.29
C LEU A 501 32.28 -27.12 -19.78
N SER A 502 32.58 -26.97 -21.07
CA SER A 502 33.94 -27.25 -21.56
C SER A 502 34.87 -26.16 -21.04
N ARG A 503 35.96 -26.56 -20.35
CA ARG A 503 37.00 -25.67 -19.83
C ARG A 503 37.90 -25.06 -20.92
N GLU A 504 37.65 -25.34 -22.20
CA GLU A 504 38.48 -24.85 -23.30
C GLU A 504 37.63 -24.13 -24.35
N SER A 505 37.57 -22.80 -24.26
CA SER A 505 37.29 -21.97 -25.45
C SER A 505 37.82 -20.55 -25.28
N ARG A 506 39.15 -20.41 -25.25
CA ARG A 506 39.79 -19.14 -25.59
C ARG A 506 39.67 -18.92 -27.10
N ASN A 507 39.05 -17.79 -27.46
CA ASN A 507 39.25 -17.01 -28.68
C ASN A 507 39.76 -17.77 -29.92
N ARG A 508 38.84 -18.36 -30.68
CA ARG A 508 39.04 -18.57 -32.12
C ARG A 508 38.08 -17.69 -32.88
N ILE A 509 38.57 -16.54 -33.34
CA ILE A 509 37.95 -15.80 -34.43
C ILE A 509 38.06 -16.69 -35.66
N PHE A 510 37.00 -17.41 -35.98
CA PHE A 510 36.91 -18.15 -37.24
C PHE A 510 37.01 -17.15 -38.38
N LYS A 511 38.13 -17.14 -39.12
CA LYS A 511 38.20 -16.47 -40.43
C LYS A 511 37.03 -16.97 -41.26
N ALA A 512 36.20 -16.04 -41.75
CA ALA A 512 35.09 -16.36 -42.62
C ALA A 512 35.63 -17.04 -43.89
N VAL A 513 35.51 -18.36 -43.97
CA VAL A 513 35.79 -19.12 -45.19
C VAL A 513 34.83 -18.61 -46.26
N ARG A 514 35.35 -17.81 -47.19
CA ARG A 514 34.63 -17.45 -48.41
C ARG A 514 34.53 -18.72 -49.25
N HIS A 515 33.45 -19.48 -49.09
CA HIS A 515 33.09 -20.48 -50.08
C HIS A 515 32.85 -19.77 -51.41
N GLN A 516 33.69 -20.07 -52.41
CA GLN A 516 33.41 -19.72 -53.79
C GLN A 516 32.05 -20.32 -54.17
N ARG A 517 31.07 -19.45 -54.40
CA ARG A 517 29.72 -19.86 -54.74
C ARG A 517 29.71 -20.43 -56.15
N GLN A 518 29.66 -21.74 -56.28
CA GLN A 518 29.26 -22.34 -57.55
C GLN A 518 27.79 -22.01 -57.82
N ARG A 519 27.52 -21.40 -58.98
CA ARG A 519 26.14 -21.17 -59.45
C ARG A 519 25.52 -22.53 -59.77
N ARG A 520 24.85 -23.14 -58.78
CA ARG A 520 24.11 -24.38 -58.99
C ARG A 520 22.92 -24.13 -59.93
N THR A 521 22.84 -24.93 -60.99
CA THR A 521 21.68 -24.99 -61.88
C THR A 521 20.66 -25.95 -61.28
N TYR A 522 19.40 -25.52 -61.23
CA TYR A 522 18.32 -26.32 -60.66
C TYR A 522 17.49 -26.95 -61.77
N ARG A 523 17.28 -28.28 -61.70
CA ARG A 523 16.36 -28.98 -62.60
C ARG A 523 14.94 -28.43 -62.41
N VAL A 524 14.33 -27.97 -63.49
CA VAL A 524 12.97 -27.44 -63.48
C VAL A 524 11.97 -28.58 -63.38
N ASN A 525 11.07 -28.51 -62.40
CA ASN A 525 10.00 -29.50 -62.22
C ASN A 525 8.77 -29.18 -63.07
N LYS A 526 8.43 -27.89 -63.20
CA LYS A 526 7.24 -27.44 -63.95
C LYS A 526 7.56 -26.20 -64.76
N THR A 527 7.15 -26.16 -66.03
CA THR A 527 7.20 -24.94 -66.84
C THR A 527 5.79 -24.41 -67.05
N VAL A 528 5.53 -23.18 -66.65
CA VAL A 528 4.24 -22.49 -66.82
C VAL A 528 4.40 -21.45 -67.91
N VAL A 529 3.77 -21.68 -69.06
CA VAL A 529 3.72 -20.71 -70.16
C VAL A 529 2.50 -19.83 -69.97
N LEU A 530 2.73 -18.56 -69.67
CA LEU A 530 1.67 -17.58 -69.46
C LEU A 530 1.14 -17.11 -70.82
N ARG A 531 -0.18 -17.15 -70.99
CA ARG A 531 -0.84 -16.70 -72.22
C ARG A 531 -0.55 -15.19 -72.42
N PRO A 532 -0.13 -14.77 -73.62
CA PRO A 532 0.03 -13.35 -73.93
C PRO A 532 -1.34 -12.66 -73.96
N PRO A 533 -1.44 -11.37 -73.58
CA PRO A 533 -2.67 -10.62 -73.77
C PRO A 533 -2.99 -10.51 -75.26
N THR A 534 -4.28 -10.64 -75.61
CA THR A 534 -4.78 -10.57 -77.00
C THR A 534 -5.08 -9.15 -77.46
N ARG A 535 -5.15 -8.18 -76.54
CA ARG A 535 -5.37 -6.76 -76.82
C ARG A 535 -4.31 -5.89 -76.16
N CYS A 536 -4.03 -4.74 -76.75
CA CYS A 536 -3.09 -3.78 -76.19
C CYS A 536 -3.63 -3.18 -74.89
N ILE A 537 -2.85 -3.23 -73.80
CA ILE A 537 -3.19 -2.63 -72.50
C ILE A 537 -3.28 -1.09 -72.53
N SER A 538 -2.85 -0.44 -73.61
CA SER A 538 -2.79 1.01 -73.72
C SER A 538 -3.82 1.58 -74.71
N CYS A 539 -4.08 0.90 -75.83
CA CYS A 539 -4.97 1.42 -76.88
C CYS A 539 -6.04 0.40 -77.34
N GLY A 540 -6.14 -0.77 -76.71
CA GLY A 540 -7.17 -1.77 -77.03
C GLY A 540 -6.98 -2.54 -78.34
N SER A 541 -6.08 -2.12 -79.24
CA SER A 541 -5.84 -2.78 -80.53
C SER A 541 -5.40 -4.24 -80.39
N ASP A 542 -5.89 -5.09 -81.29
CA ASP A 542 -5.53 -6.50 -81.49
C ASP A 542 -4.29 -6.70 -82.38
N SER A 543 -3.81 -5.63 -83.02
CA SER A 543 -2.62 -5.61 -83.87
C SER A 543 -1.34 -5.69 -83.03
N LEU A 544 -1.06 -6.88 -82.50
CA LEU A 544 0.06 -7.19 -81.63
C LEU A 544 1.05 -8.13 -82.31
N TYR A 545 2.34 -7.97 -82.04
CA TYR A 545 3.36 -8.93 -82.47
C TYR A 545 4.28 -9.34 -81.31
N LYS A 546 4.83 -10.55 -81.45
CA LYS A 546 5.78 -11.11 -80.48
C LYS A 546 7.11 -10.35 -80.60
N HIS A 547 7.51 -9.71 -79.51
CA HIS A 547 8.72 -8.88 -79.42
C HIS A 547 9.83 -9.55 -78.59
N GLY A 548 9.57 -10.71 -77.97
CA GLY A 548 10.58 -11.47 -77.25
C GLY A 548 9.99 -12.45 -76.25
N ARG A 549 10.85 -13.19 -75.56
CA ARG A 549 10.45 -14.20 -74.56
C ARG A 549 11.24 -14.00 -73.28
N TYR A 550 10.53 -13.92 -72.15
CA TYR A 550 11.13 -13.75 -70.83
C TYR A 550 10.88 -15.01 -69.98
N LYS A 551 11.85 -15.33 -69.14
CA LYS A 551 11.80 -16.50 -68.25
C LYS A 551 12.13 -16.07 -66.83
N LYS A 552 11.33 -16.49 -65.85
CA LYS A 552 11.63 -16.37 -64.41
C LYS A 552 11.60 -17.77 -63.81
N THR A 553 12.61 -18.12 -63.02
CA THR A 553 12.63 -19.41 -62.31
C THR A 553 12.43 -19.13 -60.82
N VAL A 554 11.39 -19.72 -60.26
CA VAL A 554 11.05 -19.64 -58.84
C VAL A 554 11.45 -20.95 -58.16
N LEU A 555 12.21 -20.83 -57.08
CA LEU A 555 12.59 -21.94 -56.22
C LEU A 555 11.55 -22.04 -55.11
N ASP A 556 10.84 -23.16 -55.04
CA ASP A 556 9.80 -23.39 -54.04
C ASP A 556 9.94 -24.78 -53.38
N LEU A 557 9.09 -25.01 -52.38
CA LEU A 557 8.85 -26.33 -51.79
C LEU A 557 7.42 -26.76 -52.10
N LYS A 558 7.19 -28.06 -52.18
CA LYS A 558 5.84 -28.62 -52.29
C LYS A 558 5.59 -29.53 -51.08
N PHE A 559 4.59 -29.17 -50.29
CA PHE A 559 4.10 -29.98 -49.18
C PHE A 559 3.13 -31.05 -49.68
N SER A 560 3.23 -32.23 -49.10
CA SER A 560 2.33 -33.37 -49.30
C SER A 560 2.12 -34.08 -47.97
N THR A 561 1.15 -34.98 -47.90
CA THR A 561 0.85 -35.77 -46.70
C THR A 561 2.05 -36.57 -46.20
N PHE A 562 2.92 -37.03 -47.09
CA PHE A 562 4.07 -37.89 -46.78
C PHE A 562 5.41 -37.13 -46.73
N GLY A 563 5.39 -35.79 -46.84
CA GLY A 563 6.60 -35.00 -46.66
C GLY A 563 6.70 -33.79 -47.59
N VAL A 564 7.92 -33.23 -47.62
CA VAL A 564 8.24 -31.98 -48.31
C VAL A 564 9.29 -32.27 -49.36
N ARG A 565 9.07 -31.78 -50.59
CA ARG A 565 10.04 -31.94 -51.68
C ARG A 565 10.34 -30.63 -52.37
N ARG A 566 11.51 -30.60 -53.01
CA ARG A 566 11.94 -29.52 -53.89
C ARG A 566 10.95 -29.31 -55.03
N HIS A 567 10.55 -28.06 -55.30
CA HIS A 567 9.69 -27.71 -56.42
C HIS A 567 10.15 -26.44 -57.15
N VAL A 568 10.79 -26.61 -58.31
CA VAL A 568 11.29 -25.50 -59.13
C VAL A 568 10.34 -25.24 -60.30
N VAL A 569 9.79 -24.03 -60.35
CA VAL A 569 8.82 -23.63 -61.39
C VAL A 569 9.44 -22.57 -62.29
N ARG A 570 9.44 -22.82 -63.60
CA ARG A 570 9.87 -21.86 -64.62
C ARG A 570 8.65 -21.21 -65.26
N TYR A 571 8.47 -19.92 -65.01
CA TYR A 571 7.46 -19.12 -65.68
C TYR A 571 8.03 -18.54 -66.95
N VAL A 572 7.26 -18.62 -68.02
CA VAL A 572 7.67 -18.14 -69.34
C VAL A 572 6.58 -17.25 -69.90
N ALA A 573 6.91 -16.02 -70.23
CA ALA A 573 5.98 -15.05 -70.81
C ALA A 573 6.51 -14.51 -72.13
N THR A 574 5.59 -14.29 -73.06
CA THR A 574 5.88 -13.64 -74.33
C THR A 574 5.71 -12.14 -74.16
N ARG A 575 6.75 -11.37 -74.52
CA ARG A 575 6.73 -9.91 -74.56
C ARG A 575 6.03 -9.50 -75.86
N MET A 576 4.98 -8.72 -75.75
CA MET A 576 4.19 -8.25 -76.89
C MET A 576 4.46 -6.77 -77.13
N ARG A 577 4.47 -6.35 -78.40
CA ARG A 577 4.50 -4.94 -78.81
C ARG A 577 3.30 -4.64 -79.70
N CYS A 578 2.61 -3.54 -79.41
CA CYS A 578 1.49 -3.08 -80.24
C CYS A 578 2.02 -2.43 -81.53
N ARG A 579 1.41 -2.73 -82.69
CA ARG A 579 1.78 -2.09 -83.97
C ARG A 579 1.29 -0.65 -84.05
N SER A 580 0.12 -0.37 -83.48
CA SER A 580 -0.54 0.95 -83.51
C SER A 580 0.14 1.95 -82.56
N CYS A 581 0.21 1.67 -81.25
CA CYS A 581 0.77 2.61 -80.27
C CYS A 581 2.23 2.34 -79.85
N LYS A 582 2.87 1.31 -80.43
CA LYS A 582 4.26 0.88 -80.15
C LYS A 582 4.57 0.46 -78.69
N LYS A 583 3.60 0.50 -77.76
CA LYS A 583 3.78 0.10 -76.36
C LYS A 583 4.18 -1.37 -76.24
N VAL A 584 5.12 -1.64 -75.33
CA VAL A 584 5.63 -2.99 -75.04
C VAL A 584 5.20 -3.43 -73.66
N PHE A 585 4.66 -4.64 -73.55
CA PHE A 585 4.14 -5.17 -72.29
C PHE A 585 4.32 -6.70 -72.19
N LEU A 586 4.19 -7.19 -70.97
CA LEU A 586 4.22 -8.61 -70.61
C LEU A 586 2.89 -8.97 -69.94
N SER A 587 2.58 -10.26 -69.82
CA SER A 587 1.44 -10.70 -69.01
C SER A 587 1.55 -10.17 -67.58
N ASP A 588 0.48 -9.61 -67.05
CA ASP A 588 0.41 -9.09 -65.67
C ASP A 588 0.79 -10.15 -64.64
N MET A 589 0.42 -11.42 -64.89
CA MET A 589 0.80 -12.54 -64.04
C MET A 589 2.33 -12.71 -63.96
N PHE A 590 3.05 -12.47 -65.06
CA PHE A 590 4.52 -12.57 -65.08
C PHE A 590 5.18 -11.42 -64.31
N LEU A 591 4.56 -10.23 -64.35
CA LEU A 591 5.03 -9.05 -63.63
C LEU A 591 4.81 -9.17 -62.12
N LYS A 592 3.74 -9.83 -61.68
CA LYS A 592 3.45 -10.12 -60.25
C LYS A 592 4.49 -11.04 -59.60
N ILE A 593 5.23 -11.85 -60.36
CA ILE A 593 6.31 -12.70 -59.84
C ILE A 593 7.55 -11.83 -59.55
N ARG A 594 7.66 -11.35 -58.30
CA ARG A 594 8.75 -10.45 -57.87
C ARG A 594 9.92 -11.17 -57.19
N SER A 595 9.66 -12.27 -56.50
CA SER A 595 10.67 -13.03 -55.73
C SER A 595 11.18 -14.23 -56.51
N ARG A 596 12.47 -14.56 -56.31
CA ARG A 596 13.07 -15.84 -56.75
C ARG A 596 12.60 -17.02 -55.89
N TYR A 597 12.15 -16.76 -54.67
CA TYR A 597 11.70 -17.77 -53.72
C TYR A 597 10.17 -17.74 -53.63
N GLY A 598 9.56 -18.92 -53.73
CA GLY A 598 8.11 -19.07 -53.64
C GLY A 598 7.59 -18.93 -52.21
N HIS A 599 6.27 -18.98 -52.06
CA HIS A 599 5.63 -18.75 -50.77
C HIS A 599 5.89 -19.89 -49.79
N ASP A 600 5.75 -21.14 -50.25
CA ASP A 600 5.89 -22.34 -49.43
C ASP A 600 7.33 -22.48 -48.91
N PHE A 601 8.31 -22.21 -49.76
CA PHE A 601 9.72 -22.08 -49.37
C PHE A 601 9.91 -21.01 -48.29
N SER A 602 9.34 -19.82 -48.50
CA SER A 602 9.48 -18.71 -47.56
C SER A 602 8.84 -19.03 -46.21
N SER A 603 7.64 -19.63 -46.22
CA SER A 603 6.93 -20.09 -45.01
C SER A 603 7.74 -21.14 -44.24
N TRP A 604 8.32 -22.11 -44.94
CA TRP A 604 9.18 -23.13 -44.32
C TRP A 604 10.41 -22.49 -43.65
N VAL A 605 11.07 -21.54 -44.32
CA VAL A 605 12.21 -20.80 -43.75
C VAL A 605 11.83 -20.08 -42.45
N ILE A 606 10.68 -19.39 -42.43
CA ILE A 606 10.21 -18.69 -41.24
C ILE A 606 9.80 -19.66 -40.14
N TYR A 607 9.13 -20.75 -40.47
CA TYR A 607 8.77 -21.81 -39.51
C TYR A 607 10.02 -22.37 -38.82
N GLN A 608 11.06 -22.73 -39.59
CA GLN A 608 12.30 -23.24 -39.01
C GLN A 608 13.01 -22.20 -38.13
N HIS A 609 13.02 -20.94 -38.58
CA HIS A 609 13.68 -19.88 -37.83
C HIS A 609 12.96 -19.50 -36.53
N VAL A 610 11.62 -19.39 -36.58
CA VAL A 610 10.81 -18.86 -35.48
C VAL A 610 10.26 -19.99 -34.61
N ALA A 611 9.50 -20.93 -35.19
CA ALA A 611 8.86 -22.00 -34.42
C ALA A 611 9.89 -23.02 -33.92
N MET A 612 10.83 -23.43 -34.78
CA MET A 612 11.88 -24.39 -34.41
C MET A 612 13.15 -23.74 -33.83
N ARG A 613 13.13 -22.40 -33.64
CA ARG A 613 14.19 -21.60 -33.01
C ARG A 613 15.60 -21.81 -33.62
N GLN A 614 15.68 -22.11 -34.92
CA GLN A 614 16.96 -22.31 -35.61
C GLN A 614 17.58 -20.98 -36.05
N SER A 615 18.91 -20.87 -36.01
CA SER A 615 19.60 -19.72 -36.60
C SER A 615 19.44 -19.72 -38.12
N LEU A 616 19.37 -18.55 -38.77
CA LEU A 616 19.26 -18.48 -40.23
C LEU A 616 20.43 -19.17 -40.95
N LYS A 617 21.62 -19.21 -40.32
CA LYS A 617 22.76 -19.98 -40.83
C LYS A 617 22.43 -21.47 -40.86
N LYS A 618 21.86 -22.01 -39.77
CA LYS A 618 21.47 -23.41 -39.71
C LYS A 618 20.36 -23.73 -40.71
N VAL A 619 19.38 -22.84 -40.87
CA VAL A 619 18.34 -22.99 -41.90
C VAL A 619 18.96 -23.05 -43.30
N ALA A 620 19.97 -22.23 -43.60
CA ALA A 620 20.68 -22.30 -44.88
C ALA A 620 21.38 -23.66 -45.10
N GLU A 621 22.03 -24.19 -44.05
CA GLU A 621 22.67 -25.53 -44.09
C GLU A 621 21.63 -26.64 -44.33
N VAL A 622 20.48 -26.58 -43.65
CA VAL A 622 19.40 -27.57 -43.84
C VAL A 622 18.80 -27.49 -45.25
N LEU A 623 18.62 -26.28 -45.79
CA LEU A 623 18.15 -26.09 -47.16
C LEU A 623 19.10 -26.69 -48.21
N ASP A 624 20.41 -26.55 -48.00
CA ASP A 624 21.40 -27.14 -48.89
C ASP A 624 21.46 -28.67 -48.72
N GLY A 625 21.50 -29.16 -47.48
CA GLY A 625 21.61 -30.59 -47.18
C GLY A 625 20.39 -31.41 -47.60
N LEU A 626 19.18 -30.92 -47.34
CA LEU A 626 17.95 -31.68 -47.61
C LEU A 626 17.38 -31.43 -49.01
N PHE A 627 17.48 -30.20 -49.52
CA PHE A 627 16.83 -29.81 -50.78
C PHE A 627 17.83 -29.42 -51.88
N GLY A 628 19.13 -29.38 -51.57
CA GLY A 628 20.17 -28.91 -52.49
C GLY A 628 20.06 -27.42 -52.81
N TYR A 629 19.32 -26.64 -52.02
CA TYR A 629 19.11 -25.21 -52.23
C TYR A 629 20.19 -24.38 -51.52
N SER A 630 21.18 -23.93 -52.29
CA SER A 630 22.19 -22.99 -51.80
C SER A 630 21.63 -21.57 -51.74
N VAL A 631 21.27 -21.11 -50.54
CA VAL A 631 20.67 -19.79 -50.30
C VAL A 631 21.60 -18.90 -49.47
N SER A 632 21.72 -17.63 -49.88
CA SER A 632 22.55 -16.67 -49.16
C SER A 632 21.88 -16.14 -47.89
N MET A 633 22.66 -15.78 -46.88
CA MET A 633 22.17 -15.11 -45.68
C MET A 633 21.39 -13.81 -46.01
N GLY A 634 21.86 -13.04 -46.99
CA GLY A 634 21.14 -11.84 -47.45
C GLY A 634 19.77 -12.16 -48.06
N SER A 635 19.65 -13.28 -48.78
CA SER A 635 18.36 -13.75 -49.29
C SER A 635 17.43 -14.19 -48.15
N LEU A 636 17.93 -14.94 -47.16
CA LEU A 636 17.13 -15.36 -46.01
C LEU A 636 16.66 -14.15 -45.18
N ALA A 637 17.54 -13.16 -44.96
CA ALA A 637 17.18 -11.91 -44.29
C ALA A 637 16.11 -11.13 -45.08
N HIS A 638 16.21 -11.10 -46.42
CA HIS A 638 15.19 -10.48 -47.27
C HIS A 638 13.85 -11.23 -47.19
N ILE A 639 13.87 -12.56 -47.19
CA ILE A 639 12.66 -13.38 -47.00
C ILE A 639 12.02 -13.08 -45.64
N LYS A 640 12.81 -13.04 -44.56
CA LYS A 640 12.34 -12.67 -43.22
C LYS A 640 11.63 -11.32 -43.22
N ARG A 641 12.25 -10.29 -43.82
CA ARG A 641 11.65 -8.96 -43.92
C ARG A 641 10.38 -8.96 -44.78
N ALA A 642 10.39 -9.65 -45.92
CA ALA A 642 9.22 -9.72 -46.80
C ALA A 642 8.04 -10.43 -46.13
N MET A 643 8.30 -11.52 -45.40
CA MET A 643 7.28 -12.24 -44.64
C MET A 643 6.76 -11.41 -43.46
N ALA A 644 7.64 -10.70 -42.73
CA ALA A 644 7.22 -9.77 -41.68
C ALA A 644 6.27 -8.69 -42.24
N ASN A 645 6.60 -8.09 -43.39
CA ASN A 645 5.72 -7.14 -44.06
C ASN A 645 4.39 -7.75 -44.49
N LYS A 646 4.37 -9.02 -44.92
CA LYS A 646 3.15 -9.75 -45.28
C LYS A 646 2.21 -9.92 -44.08
N TYR A 647 2.75 -10.16 -42.88
CA TYR A 647 1.97 -10.33 -41.64
C TYR A 647 1.74 -9.02 -40.88
N ALA A 648 2.13 -7.86 -41.43
CA ALA A 648 1.98 -6.58 -40.75
C ALA A 648 0.51 -6.27 -40.41
N SER A 649 -0.43 -6.60 -41.29
CA SER A 649 -1.86 -6.42 -41.01
C SER A 649 -2.35 -7.31 -39.86
N THR A 650 -1.88 -8.56 -39.80
CA THR A 650 -2.17 -9.48 -38.69
C THR A 650 -1.60 -8.96 -37.38
N TYR A 651 -0.35 -8.48 -37.37
CA TYR A 651 0.26 -7.87 -36.19
C TYR A 651 -0.57 -6.68 -35.68
N GLN A 652 -0.98 -5.78 -36.58
CA GLN A 652 -1.81 -4.63 -36.22
C GLN A 652 -3.19 -5.04 -35.70
N LEU A 653 -3.77 -6.13 -36.22
CA LEU A 653 -5.01 -6.69 -35.69
C LEU A 653 -4.82 -7.18 -34.24
N LEU A 654 -3.75 -7.94 -33.95
CA LEU A 654 -3.44 -8.42 -32.60
C LEU A 654 -3.22 -7.26 -31.62
N VAL A 655 -2.48 -6.22 -32.03
CA VAL A 655 -2.30 -5.00 -31.24
C VAL A 655 -3.64 -4.35 -30.90
N ARG A 656 -4.56 -4.22 -31.88
CA ARG A 656 -5.89 -3.65 -31.64
C ARG A 656 -6.72 -4.50 -30.68
N ARG A 657 -6.65 -5.83 -30.80
CA ARG A 657 -7.37 -6.75 -29.89
C ARG A 657 -6.87 -6.62 -28.46
N ILE A 658 -5.56 -6.62 -28.24
CA ILE A 658 -4.99 -6.39 -26.91
C ILE A 658 -5.42 -5.03 -26.34
N LYS A 659 -5.35 -3.95 -27.15
CA LYS A 659 -5.73 -2.60 -26.70
C LYS A 659 -7.22 -2.45 -26.35
N ASN A 660 -8.07 -3.25 -26.97
CA ASN A 660 -9.53 -3.21 -26.77
C ASN A 660 -10.04 -4.34 -25.87
N GLY A 661 -9.14 -5.21 -25.38
CA GLY A 661 -9.50 -6.30 -24.48
C GLY A 661 -9.71 -5.83 -23.05
N ASP A 662 -10.22 -6.73 -22.22
CA ASP A 662 -10.52 -6.45 -20.81
C ASP A 662 -9.34 -6.76 -19.87
N LEU A 663 -8.32 -7.46 -20.37
CA LEU A 663 -7.18 -7.93 -19.59
C LEU A 663 -5.90 -7.89 -20.44
N VAL A 664 -4.80 -7.43 -19.84
CA VAL A 664 -3.47 -7.54 -20.44
C VAL A 664 -2.41 -7.81 -19.39
N HIS A 665 -1.60 -8.83 -19.63
CA HIS A 665 -0.35 -9.08 -18.92
C HIS A 665 0.79 -8.43 -19.68
N VAL A 666 1.67 -7.73 -18.98
CA VAL A 666 2.85 -7.08 -19.55
C VAL A 666 4.10 -7.44 -18.78
N ASP A 667 5.16 -7.77 -19.53
CA ASP A 667 6.49 -8.07 -18.99
C ASP A 667 7.58 -7.56 -19.95
N GLU A 668 8.78 -7.29 -19.44
CA GLU A 668 9.91 -6.80 -20.22
C GLU A 668 11.19 -7.59 -19.99
N THR A 669 11.84 -8.00 -21.08
CA THR A 669 13.10 -8.73 -21.04
C THR A 669 14.22 -7.92 -21.70
N ALA A 670 15.33 -7.74 -21.00
CA ALA A 670 16.53 -7.09 -21.55
C ALA A 670 17.23 -8.00 -22.57
N VAL A 671 17.62 -7.41 -23.71
CA VAL A 671 18.37 -8.08 -24.78
C VAL A 671 19.60 -7.24 -25.17
N SER A 672 20.65 -7.88 -25.68
CA SER A 672 21.82 -7.19 -26.24
C SER A 672 21.77 -7.24 -27.76
N ILE A 673 21.70 -6.07 -28.40
CA ILE A 673 21.72 -5.94 -29.86
C ILE A 673 22.98 -5.16 -30.24
N LYS A 674 23.92 -5.84 -30.90
CA LYS A 674 25.22 -5.26 -31.31
C LYS A 674 25.99 -4.58 -30.16
N GLY A 675 25.87 -5.11 -28.94
CA GLY A 675 26.54 -4.55 -27.75
C GLY A 675 25.71 -3.51 -26.99
N ASN A 676 24.62 -2.99 -27.58
CA ASN A 676 23.72 -2.07 -26.90
C ASN A 676 22.61 -2.83 -26.17
N LYS A 677 22.20 -2.33 -25.00
CA LYS A 677 21.07 -2.87 -24.24
C LYS A 677 19.77 -2.36 -24.85
N ALA A 678 18.85 -3.27 -25.13
CA ALA A 678 17.49 -2.97 -25.59
C ALA A 678 16.49 -3.86 -24.82
N TYR A 679 15.20 -3.65 -25.04
CA TYR A 679 14.13 -4.37 -24.32
C TYR A 679 13.08 -4.89 -25.29
N ILE A 680 12.66 -6.13 -25.06
CA ILE A 680 11.49 -6.72 -25.70
C ILE A 680 10.37 -6.76 -24.67
N TRP A 681 9.29 -6.06 -24.97
CA TRP A 681 8.08 -6.02 -24.16
C TRP A 681 7.09 -7.03 -24.71
N VAL A 682 6.54 -7.86 -23.84
CA VAL A 682 5.49 -8.83 -24.18
C VAL A 682 4.18 -8.30 -23.64
N PHE A 683 3.18 -8.21 -24.49
CA PHE A 683 1.80 -7.93 -24.12
C PHE A 683 1.00 -9.16 -24.47
N THR A 684 0.29 -9.73 -23.50
CA THR A 684 -0.49 -10.94 -23.72
C THR A 684 -1.80 -10.90 -22.97
N ASN A 685 -2.82 -11.54 -23.53
CA ASN A 685 -4.03 -11.92 -22.82
C ASN A 685 -4.19 -13.45 -22.94
N HIS A 686 -5.40 -13.99 -22.79
CA HIS A 686 -5.64 -15.43 -22.90
C HIS A 686 -5.44 -15.99 -24.32
N ASP A 687 -5.64 -15.17 -25.37
CA ASP A 687 -5.74 -15.63 -26.77
C ASP A 687 -4.63 -15.07 -27.68
N GLU A 688 -4.05 -13.93 -27.31
CA GLU A 688 -3.15 -13.14 -28.14
C GLU A 688 -1.85 -12.78 -27.41
N VAL A 689 -0.74 -12.81 -28.16
CA VAL A 689 0.59 -12.38 -27.72
C VAL A 689 1.17 -11.40 -28.74
N VAL A 690 1.68 -10.27 -28.27
CA VAL A 690 2.34 -9.25 -29.08
C VAL A 690 3.67 -8.85 -28.45
N TYR A 691 4.70 -8.76 -29.27
CA TYR A 691 6.04 -8.33 -28.86
C TYR A 691 6.35 -6.94 -29.41
N PHE A 692 6.80 -6.03 -28.54
CA PHE A 692 7.26 -4.71 -28.91
C PHE A 692 8.76 -4.57 -28.62
N TYR A 693 9.46 -3.92 -29.55
CA TYR A 693 10.86 -3.56 -29.39
C TYR A 693 10.98 -2.13 -28.87
N SER A 694 11.89 -1.91 -27.92
CA SER A 694 12.28 -0.57 -27.46
C SER A 694 13.79 -0.51 -27.19
N ASP A 695 14.41 0.60 -27.57
CA ASP A 695 15.81 0.90 -27.22
C ASP A 695 15.97 1.25 -25.72
N SER A 696 14.88 1.61 -25.05
CA SER A 696 14.84 2.04 -23.64
C SER A 696 13.87 1.18 -22.81
N ARG A 697 14.14 1.09 -21.50
CA ARG A 697 13.20 0.49 -20.52
C ARG A 697 12.13 1.49 -20.06
N GLU A 698 12.21 2.74 -20.50
CA GLU A 698 11.28 3.78 -20.06
C GLU A 698 9.84 3.46 -20.45
N GLY A 699 8.91 3.85 -19.57
CA GLY A 699 7.48 3.58 -19.74
C GLY A 699 6.78 4.36 -20.86
N GLN A 700 7.52 5.07 -21.73
CA GLN A 700 6.90 5.79 -22.85
C GLN A 700 6.15 4.84 -23.78
N LEU A 701 6.74 3.67 -24.09
CA LEU A 701 6.09 2.64 -24.88
C LEU A 701 4.77 2.18 -24.25
N LEU A 702 4.72 2.01 -22.92
CA LEU A 702 3.51 1.63 -22.21
C LEU A 702 2.41 2.67 -22.39
N LYS A 703 2.75 3.96 -22.30
CA LYS A 703 1.80 5.05 -22.54
C LYS A 703 1.30 5.05 -23.97
N ASP A 704 2.19 4.91 -24.96
CA ASP A 704 1.80 4.92 -26.38
C ASP A 704 0.89 3.73 -26.73
N VAL A 705 1.12 2.57 -26.10
CA VAL A 705 0.33 1.37 -26.34
C VAL A 705 -0.99 1.41 -25.56
N LEU A 706 -0.97 1.78 -24.27
CA LEU A 706 -2.10 1.63 -23.32
C LEU A 706 -2.80 2.94 -22.89
N HIS A 707 -2.49 4.10 -23.47
CA HIS A 707 -3.06 5.41 -23.08
C HIS A 707 -4.60 5.50 -22.99
N LYS A 708 -5.35 4.54 -23.56
CA LYS A 708 -6.83 4.48 -23.48
C LYS A 708 -7.34 3.10 -23.07
N PHE A 709 -6.48 2.27 -22.50
CA PHE A 709 -6.84 0.93 -22.07
C PHE A 709 -7.76 1.01 -20.85
N LYS A 710 -8.92 0.35 -20.92
CA LYS A 710 -9.94 0.37 -19.85
C LYS A 710 -10.04 -0.94 -19.06
N GLY A 711 -9.29 -1.96 -19.49
CA GLY A 711 -9.24 -3.25 -18.82
C GLY A 711 -8.35 -3.25 -17.58
N VAL A 712 -7.97 -4.45 -17.15
CA VAL A 712 -7.04 -4.69 -16.04
C VAL A 712 -5.64 -4.97 -16.57
N LEU A 713 -4.66 -4.20 -16.09
CA LEU A 713 -3.24 -4.41 -16.36
C LEU A 713 -2.63 -5.31 -15.28
N ILE A 714 -2.08 -6.46 -15.69
CA ILE A 714 -1.29 -7.34 -14.84
C ILE A 714 0.19 -7.14 -15.16
N SER A 715 0.97 -6.76 -14.15
CA SER A 715 2.39 -6.46 -14.30
C SER A 715 3.16 -6.77 -13.02
N ASP A 716 4.49 -6.77 -13.08
CA ASP A 716 5.33 -6.86 -11.89
C ASP A 716 5.30 -5.54 -11.08
N PHE A 717 6.24 -5.39 -10.14
CA PHE A 717 6.38 -4.21 -9.29
C PHE A 717 7.25 -3.11 -9.93
N TYR A 718 7.42 -3.09 -11.25
CA TYR A 718 8.15 -2.01 -11.92
C TYR A 718 7.30 -0.72 -11.96
N SER A 719 7.86 0.37 -11.44
CA SER A 719 7.16 1.64 -11.26
C SER A 719 6.68 2.31 -12.56
N ALA A 720 7.15 1.87 -13.74
CA ALA A 720 6.67 2.40 -15.00
C ALA A 720 5.19 2.06 -15.25
N TYR A 721 4.73 0.90 -14.78
CA TYR A 721 3.35 0.46 -14.91
C TYR A 721 2.39 1.35 -14.10
N ASP A 722 2.83 1.88 -12.95
CA ASP A 722 2.02 2.76 -12.10
C ASP A 722 1.66 4.09 -12.76
N SER A 723 2.28 4.42 -13.91
CA SER A 723 1.98 5.63 -14.70
C SER A 723 0.79 5.47 -15.65
N ILE A 724 0.23 4.27 -15.77
CA ILE A 724 -0.90 3.97 -16.65
C ILE A 724 -2.21 4.10 -15.89
N ASP A 725 -3.08 4.98 -16.38
CA ASP A 725 -4.40 5.25 -15.81
C ASP A 725 -5.41 4.15 -16.22
N CYS A 726 -5.29 3.00 -15.54
CA CYS A 726 -6.20 1.86 -15.69
C CYS A 726 -6.26 1.06 -14.38
N ARG A 727 -7.20 0.12 -14.27
CA ARG A 727 -7.22 -0.80 -13.13
C ARG A 727 -5.98 -1.69 -13.21
N GLN A 728 -5.30 -1.89 -12.10
CA GLN A 728 -4.10 -2.72 -12.06
C GLN A 728 -4.24 -3.87 -11.07
N GLN A 729 -3.53 -4.94 -11.36
CA GLN A 729 -3.26 -6.04 -10.44
C GLN A 729 -1.77 -6.38 -10.53
N LYS A 730 -1.10 -6.55 -9.39
CA LYS A 730 0.28 -7.00 -9.38
C LYS A 730 0.34 -8.51 -9.64
N CYS A 731 1.33 -8.92 -10.42
CA CYS A 731 1.51 -10.31 -10.84
C CYS A 731 1.87 -11.16 -9.63
N LEU A 732 1.03 -12.16 -9.34
CA LEU A 732 1.18 -13.01 -8.16
C LEU A 732 2.39 -13.96 -8.24
N ILE A 733 2.94 -14.19 -9.44
CA ILE A 733 4.17 -14.99 -9.63
C ILE A 733 5.43 -14.20 -9.23
N HIS A 734 5.35 -12.86 -9.24
CA HIS A 734 6.46 -11.97 -8.84
C HIS A 734 6.42 -11.60 -7.35
N LEU A 735 5.35 -11.98 -6.65
CA LEU A 735 5.24 -11.98 -5.19
C LEU A 735 5.93 -13.22 -4.63
#